data_AF-A0A960MEI3-F1
#
_entry.id   AF-A0A960MEI3-F1
#
_cell.length_a   1.000
_cell.length_b   1.000
_cell.length_c   1.000
_cell.angle_alpha   90.00
_cell.angle_beta   90.00
_cell.angle_gamma   90.00
#
_symmetry.space_group_name_H-M   'P 1'
#
loop_
_entity.id
_entity.type
_entity.pdbx_description
1 polymer ?
#
loop_
_entity_poly.entity_id
_entity_poly.type
_entity_poly.pdbx_seq_one_letter_code
_entity_poly.pdbx_strand_id
1 'polypeptide(L)'
;MGADSAASGPTLSFRNDILPILSRNGCAAGSCHAKAEGQNGFALSVFSYNPQADYREIVHNARGRRVFPAAPEQSLIILKATNRIDHEGGEAIKPGSVAEQTLLDWIRQGMPWEIPGEPSVERIAASPPDARYSKAQTQSLQVTAHFTDGSTRDITHLCEFKSPDTKFATVDEDGHVTMGRTPGEGTIVVRYLDHVDIARITLPPDQLQPDSAYAALVENNEIDRYSYERFKKLGILPSELCSDSEFIRRVTLDLIGRLPSPERVTDFLADTKPDKRSRLIEELLSEENNAAYADYWATKWGDLLRPNTQRVGVKPVYLMDDWIRQKFRDNTPWDQFVRELLTAQGSSHDVGPIAIWRDKREPSDMAEYVSRIFLGIRLDCAKCHHHPSEKWSQDDYYSLAAFFGSMKRKGQGISAPISGEPEYWWFQPGVSGTVKHPVTDAVLTPKPPEGPVFADIPADTDPRTVLLDWMTSPEHPQFARASVNRVWGELFGRGIVHPVDDFRASNPPTNEPLLDWLASDFARNGYDLKKLLRTILNSRLYQLSSLPNPTNVADTTSFSRSYRRRLPAEVMLDAVADLTNQPETFQGLPVGSRAVQQWNHLLKNDFLDAFGRPDSSADCPCERDRNSSVVQSLHLMNSEQLQAKLTNSAGWAAELAKSDQSDEALVERVYLASLSRSPTSEERDLALAYFKSDGITRQAAIEDLLWSLVNSAAFVFNH
;
A
#
# COMPACT_ATOMS: atom_id res chain seq x y z
N MET A 1 -11.79 -35.90 -59.57
CA MET A 1 -12.40 -36.54 -58.38
C MET A 1 -11.28 -36.80 -57.40
N GLY A 2 -11.28 -36.06 -56.30
CA GLY A 2 -10.37 -36.16 -55.16
C GLY A 2 -11.03 -35.34 -54.07
N ALA A 3 -12.08 -35.93 -53.51
CA ALA A 3 -12.97 -35.29 -52.55
C ALA A 3 -12.28 -35.09 -51.21
N ASP A 4 -12.58 -33.95 -50.59
CA ASP A 4 -12.69 -33.71 -49.15
C ASP A 4 -12.01 -34.74 -48.23
N SER A 5 -10.82 -34.39 -47.76
CA SER A 5 -10.51 -34.62 -46.34
C SER A 5 -10.80 -33.31 -45.60
N ALA A 6 -12.09 -33.03 -45.40
CA ALA A 6 -12.50 -32.04 -44.41
C ALA A 6 -11.84 -32.43 -43.08
N ALA A 7 -11.11 -31.50 -42.47
CA ALA A 7 -10.50 -31.67 -41.16
C ALA A 7 -11.59 -32.12 -40.18
N SER A 8 -11.54 -33.38 -39.74
CA SER A 8 -12.56 -34.00 -38.89
C SER A 8 -12.43 -33.61 -37.41
N GLY A 9 -11.84 -32.45 -37.13
CA GLY A 9 -11.65 -31.90 -35.80
C GLY A 9 -12.70 -30.83 -35.47
N PRO A 10 -12.83 -30.43 -34.19
CA PRO A 10 -13.64 -29.28 -33.82
C PRO A 10 -13.16 -28.02 -34.58
N THR A 11 -14.09 -27.15 -34.94
CA THR A 11 -13.75 -25.83 -35.46
C THR A 11 -13.00 -25.06 -34.36
N LEU A 12 -11.82 -24.53 -34.71
CA LEU A 12 -10.98 -23.77 -33.79
C LEU A 12 -11.25 -22.29 -34.00
N SER A 13 -11.15 -21.47 -32.96
CA SER A 13 -11.19 -20.01 -33.08
C SER A 13 -9.85 -19.37 -32.71
N PHE A 14 -9.59 -18.17 -33.23
CA PHE A 14 -8.43 -17.42 -32.78
C PHE A 14 -8.54 -17.09 -31.30
N ARG A 15 -9.72 -16.61 -30.86
CA ARG A 15 -9.92 -16.10 -29.49
C ARG A 15 -9.72 -17.18 -28.43
N ASN A 16 -10.35 -18.35 -28.57
CA ASN A 16 -10.40 -19.34 -27.50
C ASN A 16 -9.34 -20.44 -27.64
N ASP A 17 -8.83 -20.73 -28.85
CA ASP A 17 -7.91 -21.85 -29.05
C ASP A 17 -6.49 -21.41 -29.41
N ILE A 18 -6.31 -20.34 -30.18
CA ILE A 18 -4.99 -19.92 -30.66
C ILE A 18 -4.32 -18.90 -29.76
N LEU A 19 -5.05 -17.87 -29.35
CA LEU A 19 -4.50 -16.81 -28.51
C LEU A 19 -3.93 -17.33 -27.18
N PRO A 20 -4.57 -18.29 -26.47
CA PRO A 20 -3.98 -18.86 -25.25
C PRO A 20 -2.64 -19.57 -25.50
N ILE A 21 -2.50 -20.25 -26.65
CA ILE A 21 -1.25 -20.92 -27.02
C ILE A 21 -0.16 -19.87 -27.22
N LEU A 22 -0.43 -18.82 -28.00
CA LEU A 22 0.55 -17.75 -28.25
C LEU A 22 0.92 -17.00 -26.96
N SER A 23 -0.05 -16.80 -26.07
CA SER A 23 0.16 -16.15 -24.78
C SER A 23 1.02 -17.00 -23.84
N ARG A 24 0.72 -18.30 -23.68
CA ARG A 24 1.50 -19.22 -22.82
C ARG A 24 2.95 -19.31 -23.26
N ASN A 25 3.19 -19.33 -24.57
CA ASN A 25 4.55 -19.45 -25.13
C ASN A 25 5.27 -18.09 -25.25
N GLY A 26 4.79 -17.04 -24.57
CA GLY A 26 5.49 -15.77 -24.40
C GLY A 26 5.56 -14.89 -25.64
N CYS A 27 4.84 -15.19 -26.73
CA CYS A 27 4.90 -14.39 -27.96
C CYS A 27 4.46 -12.94 -27.72
N ALA A 28 3.45 -12.76 -26.86
CA ALA A 28 2.88 -11.47 -26.45
C ALA A 28 3.51 -10.89 -25.17
N ALA A 29 4.69 -11.36 -24.75
CA ALA A 29 5.42 -10.80 -23.62
C ALA A 29 6.13 -9.48 -24.00
N GLY A 30 6.32 -8.57 -23.03
CA GLY A 30 6.99 -7.29 -23.24
C GLY A 30 8.46 -7.40 -23.68
N SER A 31 9.10 -8.55 -23.45
CA SER A 31 10.44 -8.89 -23.95
C SER A 31 10.44 -9.32 -25.44
N CYS A 32 9.28 -9.61 -26.02
CA CYS A 32 9.11 -10.17 -27.37
C CYS A 32 8.27 -9.21 -28.24
N HIS A 33 7.19 -9.67 -28.86
CA HIS A 33 6.41 -8.88 -29.81
C HIS A 33 5.51 -7.83 -29.17
N ALA A 34 5.33 -7.85 -27.85
CA ALA A 34 4.59 -6.81 -27.13
C ALA A 34 5.46 -5.67 -26.59
N LYS A 35 6.70 -5.56 -27.08
CA LYS A 35 7.50 -4.34 -26.90
C LYS A 35 6.77 -3.14 -27.53
N ALA A 36 6.97 -1.93 -27.01
CA ALA A 36 6.25 -0.73 -27.47
C ALA A 36 6.29 -0.47 -28.99
N GLU A 37 7.40 -0.82 -29.66
CA GLU A 37 7.57 -0.68 -31.12
C GLU A 37 7.33 -2.01 -31.88
N GLY A 38 6.94 -3.06 -31.17
CA GLY A 38 7.01 -4.44 -31.63
C GLY A 38 8.45 -4.92 -31.82
N GLN A 39 8.61 -6.01 -32.57
CA GLN A 39 9.90 -6.51 -33.03
C GLN A 39 9.86 -6.80 -34.53
N ASN A 40 10.80 -6.22 -35.27
CA ASN A 40 10.97 -6.45 -36.71
C ASN A 40 9.67 -6.25 -37.53
N GLY A 41 8.89 -5.22 -37.19
CA GLY A 41 7.62 -4.90 -37.84
C GLY A 41 6.46 -5.84 -37.49
N PHE A 42 6.59 -6.65 -36.42
CA PHE A 42 5.51 -7.44 -35.83
C PHE A 42 5.26 -6.97 -34.40
N ALA A 43 4.05 -6.46 -34.14
CA ALA A 43 3.63 -5.99 -32.84
C ALA A 43 2.42 -6.78 -32.37
N LEU A 44 2.45 -7.24 -31.13
CA LEU A 44 1.32 -7.83 -30.43
C LEU A 44 0.98 -6.96 -29.23
N SER A 45 -0.24 -7.07 -28.75
CA SER A 45 -0.71 -6.45 -27.53
C SER A 45 -0.08 -7.15 -26.31
N VAL A 46 0.24 -6.38 -25.27
CA VAL A 46 0.90 -6.86 -24.03
C VAL A 46 0.02 -7.88 -23.31
N PHE A 47 0.50 -9.12 -23.18
CA PHE A 47 -0.28 -10.25 -22.63
C PHE A 47 -1.58 -10.57 -23.40
N SER A 48 -1.60 -10.30 -24.71
CA SER A 48 -2.73 -10.63 -25.59
C SER A 48 -4.04 -9.88 -25.25
N TYR A 49 -3.93 -8.69 -24.65
CA TYR A 49 -5.08 -7.91 -24.16
C TYR A 49 -6.01 -7.36 -25.25
N ASN A 50 -5.51 -7.18 -26.48
CA ASN A 50 -6.31 -6.76 -27.62
C ASN A 50 -6.33 -7.88 -28.68
N PRO A 51 -7.10 -8.96 -28.44
CA PRO A 51 -7.19 -10.09 -29.35
C PRO A 51 -7.44 -9.67 -30.80
N GLN A 52 -8.25 -8.64 -31.04
CA GLN A 52 -8.62 -8.21 -32.38
C GLN A 52 -7.49 -7.49 -33.11
N ALA A 53 -6.68 -6.70 -32.40
CA ALA A 53 -5.45 -6.14 -32.95
C ALA A 53 -4.44 -7.25 -33.25
N ASP A 54 -4.27 -8.21 -32.34
CA ASP A 54 -3.34 -9.32 -32.49
C ASP A 54 -3.69 -10.21 -33.68
N TYR A 55 -4.97 -10.53 -33.85
CA TYR A 55 -5.47 -11.25 -35.02
C TYR A 55 -5.16 -10.50 -36.30
N ARG A 56 -5.42 -9.18 -36.35
CA ARG A 56 -5.11 -8.36 -37.53
C ARG A 56 -3.61 -8.34 -37.82
N GLU A 57 -2.76 -8.27 -36.80
CA GLU A 57 -1.31 -8.30 -36.95
C GLU A 57 -0.77 -9.64 -37.44
N ILE A 58 -1.38 -10.74 -37.00
CA ILE A 58 -1.01 -12.09 -37.44
C ILE A 58 -1.55 -12.40 -38.84
N VAL A 59 -2.82 -12.11 -39.10
CA VAL A 59 -3.54 -12.60 -40.29
C VAL A 59 -3.50 -11.61 -41.45
N HIS A 60 -3.54 -10.30 -41.20
CA HIS A 60 -3.74 -9.29 -42.25
C HIS A 60 -2.54 -8.37 -42.46
N ASN A 61 -1.80 -8.02 -41.42
CA ASN A 61 -0.66 -7.12 -41.51
C ASN A 61 0.42 -7.65 -42.47
N ALA A 62 1.13 -6.74 -43.12
CA ALA A 62 2.12 -7.05 -44.15
C ALA A 62 1.58 -7.98 -45.26
N ARG A 63 0.30 -7.82 -45.63
CA ARG A 63 -0.41 -8.64 -46.63
C ARG A 63 -0.47 -10.13 -46.27
N GLY A 64 -0.66 -10.44 -44.99
CA GLY A 64 -0.78 -11.80 -44.48
C GLY A 64 0.52 -12.59 -44.47
N ARG A 65 1.68 -11.91 -44.44
CA ARG A 65 3.01 -12.54 -44.53
C ARG A 65 3.27 -13.66 -43.50
N ARG A 66 2.55 -13.64 -42.37
CA ARG A 66 2.82 -14.52 -41.22
C ARG A 66 2.07 -15.86 -41.28
N VAL A 67 0.99 -15.93 -42.06
CA VAL A 67 0.14 -17.11 -42.23
C VAL A 67 0.05 -17.46 -43.71
N PHE A 68 0.25 -18.72 -44.08
CA PHE A 68 0.19 -19.16 -45.47
C PHE A 68 -0.77 -20.35 -45.64
N PRO A 69 -2.07 -20.09 -45.86
CA PRO A 69 -3.10 -21.13 -45.88
C PRO A 69 -2.90 -22.24 -46.92
N ALA A 70 -2.24 -21.91 -48.05
CA ALA A 70 -1.97 -22.88 -49.12
C ALA A 70 -0.86 -23.88 -48.75
N ALA A 71 0.01 -23.55 -47.80
CA ALA A 71 1.00 -24.45 -47.22
C ALA A 71 1.22 -24.05 -45.75
N PRO A 72 0.31 -24.46 -44.84
CA PRO A 72 0.30 -24.02 -43.44
C PRO A 72 1.63 -24.19 -42.72
N GLU A 73 2.36 -25.26 -43.02
CA GLU A 73 3.67 -25.60 -42.45
C GLU A 73 4.77 -24.59 -42.82
N GLN A 74 4.57 -23.81 -43.89
CA GLN A 74 5.46 -22.74 -44.34
C GLN A 74 5.09 -21.36 -43.77
N SER A 75 4.06 -21.28 -42.93
CA SER A 75 3.67 -20.04 -42.27
C SER A 75 4.79 -19.56 -41.36
N LEU A 76 5.18 -18.28 -41.44
CA LEU A 76 6.27 -17.74 -40.61
C LEU A 76 5.97 -17.87 -39.12
N ILE A 77 4.69 -17.76 -38.71
CA ILE A 77 4.30 -17.94 -37.31
C ILE A 77 4.64 -19.35 -36.79
N ILE A 78 4.56 -20.38 -37.65
CA ILE A 78 4.97 -21.75 -37.31
C ILE A 78 6.50 -21.84 -37.34
N LEU A 79 7.12 -21.48 -38.47
CA LEU A 79 8.55 -21.67 -38.68
C LEU A 79 9.41 -20.95 -37.63
N LYS A 80 9.03 -19.73 -37.23
CA LYS A 80 9.73 -18.96 -36.19
C LYS A 80 9.44 -19.51 -34.80
N ALA A 81 8.18 -19.82 -34.47
CA ALA A 81 7.82 -20.33 -33.14
C ALA A 81 8.49 -21.67 -32.84
N THR A 82 8.60 -22.55 -33.83
CA THR A 82 9.28 -23.85 -33.70
C THR A 82 10.78 -23.79 -34.01
N ASN A 83 11.34 -22.58 -34.16
CA ASN A 83 12.74 -22.31 -34.49
C ASN A 83 13.30 -23.15 -35.65
N ARG A 84 12.47 -23.44 -36.67
CA ARG A 84 12.89 -24.08 -37.93
C ARG A 84 13.59 -23.09 -38.86
N ILE A 85 13.39 -21.81 -38.61
CA ILE A 85 14.17 -20.70 -39.15
C ILE A 85 14.57 -19.79 -37.99
N ASP A 86 15.74 -19.15 -38.11
CA ASP A 86 16.34 -18.36 -37.02
C ASP A 86 15.35 -17.36 -36.39
N HIS A 87 15.06 -17.53 -35.11
CA HIS A 87 14.24 -16.61 -34.33
C HIS A 87 15.02 -16.15 -33.11
N GLU A 88 15.15 -14.83 -32.93
CA GLU A 88 15.88 -14.27 -31.77
C GLU A 88 15.26 -14.70 -30.43
N GLY A 89 13.95 -14.91 -30.39
CA GLY A 89 13.24 -15.45 -29.22
C GLY A 89 13.42 -16.96 -28.99
N GLY A 90 14.18 -17.66 -29.85
CA GLY A 90 14.43 -19.09 -29.74
C GLY A 90 13.22 -19.97 -30.07
N GLU A 91 13.26 -21.22 -29.58
CA GLU A 91 12.15 -22.18 -29.67
C GLU A 91 11.09 -21.82 -28.65
N ALA A 92 10.02 -21.18 -29.10
CA ALA A 92 8.86 -20.84 -28.28
C ALA A 92 7.84 -21.98 -28.23
N ILE A 93 7.68 -22.74 -29.32
CA ILE A 93 6.76 -23.88 -29.42
C ILE A 93 7.55 -25.11 -29.84
N LYS A 94 7.49 -26.18 -29.05
CA LYS A 94 8.17 -27.43 -29.38
C LYS A 94 7.66 -28.02 -30.71
N PRO A 95 8.55 -28.39 -31.66
CA PRO A 95 8.17 -29.09 -32.88
C PRO A 95 7.40 -30.40 -32.60
N GLY A 96 6.29 -30.62 -33.29
CA GLY A 96 5.41 -31.78 -33.14
C GLY A 96 4.47 -31.72 -31.93
N SER A 97 4.46 -30.62 -31.19
CA SER A 97 3.56 -30.44 -30.04
C SER A 97 2.09 -30.24 -30.45
N VAL A 98 1.18 -30.46 -29.50
CA VAL A 98 -0.25 -30.14 -29.68
C VAL A 98 -0.45 -28.67 -30.03
N ALA A 99 0.36 -27.77 -29.46
CA ALA A 99 0.33 -26.35 -29.76
C ALA A 99 0.61 -26.06 -31.25
N GLU A 100 1.66 -26.68 -31.82
CA GLU A 100 1.95 -26.56 -33.25
C GLU A 100 0.82 -27.11 -34.11
N GLN A 101 0.30 -28.31 -33.78
CA GLN A 101 -0.77 -28.92 -34.56
C GLN A 101 -2.06 -28.09 -34.53
N THR A 102 -2.41 -27.51 -33.38
CA THR A 102 -3.58 -26.65 -33.23
C THR A 102 -3.46 -25.39 -34.09
N LEU A 103 -2.28 -24.76 -34.11
CA LEU A 103 -2.00 -23.62 -34.99
C LEU A 103 -2.11 -24.01 -36.48
N LEU A 104 -1.55 -25.15 -36.88
CA LEU A 104 -1.64 -25.65 -38.25
C LEU A 104 -3.08 -25.93 -38.66
N ASP A 105 -3.87 -26.57 -37.81
CA ASP A 105 -5.27 -26.88 -38.07
C ASP A 105 -6.12 -25.60 -38.17
N TRP A 106 -5.89 -24.60 -37.33
CA TRP A 106 -6.55 -23.31 -37.44
C TRP A 106 -6.21 -22.60 -38.76
N ILE A 107 -4.95 -22.67 -39.21
CA ILE A 107 -4.55 -22.13 -40.52
C ILE A 107 -5.26 -22.87 -41.66
N ARG A 108 -5.35 -24.21 -41.59
CA ARG A 108 -6.08 -25.05 -42.56
C ARG A 108 -7.57 -24.74 -42.61
N GLN A 109 -8.16 -24.37 -41.46
CA GLN A 109 -9.57 -23.97 -41.36
C GLN A 109 -9.84 -22.54 -41.86
N GLY A 110 -8.82 -21.83 -42.37
CA GLY A 110 -8.99 -20.48 -42.91
C GLY A 110 -8.84 -19.38 -41.85
N MET A 111 -8.21 -19.68 -40.72
CA MET A 111 -7.91 -18.74 -39.64
C MET A 111 -9.15 -18.01 -39.10
N PRO A 112 -10.24 -18.71 -38.74
CA PRO A 112 -11.43 -18.09 -38.18
C PRO A 112 -11.09 -17.26 -36.94
N TRP A 113 -11.66 -16.05 -36.87
CA TRP A 113 -11.53 -15.14 -35.73
C TRP A 113 -12.30 -15.68 -34.51
N GLU A 114 -13.59 -15.94 -34.71
CA GLU A 114 -14.53 -16.44 -33.71
C GLU A 114 -15.50 -17.43 -34.37
N ILE A 115 -16.14 -18.26 -33.54
CA ILE A 115 -17.26 -19.10 -33.96
C ILE A 115 -18.56 -18.39 -33.57
N PRO A 116 -19.60 -18.36 -34.43
CA PRO A 116 -20.87 -17.72 -34.06
C PRO A 116 -21.47 -18.29 -32.77
N GLY A 117 -21.74 -17.42 -31.79
CA GLY A 117 -22.24 -17.82 -30.48
C GLY A 117 -21.19 -18.41 -29.55
N GLU A 118 -19.90 -18.28 -29.88
CA GLU A 118 -18.80 -18.79 -29.08
C GLU A 118 -18.72 -18.11 -27.70
N PRO A 119 -18.80 -18.88 -26.61
CA PRO A 119 -18.81 -18.30 -25.28
C PRO A 119 -17.43 -17.70 -24.95
N SER A 120 -17.45 -16.59 -24.20
CA SER A 120 -16.24 -16.00 -23.62
C SER A 120 -15.97 -16.56 -22.23
N VAL A 121 -14.71 -16.55 -21.82
CA VAL A 121 -14.31 -16.86 -20.45
C VAL A 121 -14.82 -15.74 -19.53
N GLU A 122 -15.47 -16.13 -18.44
CA GLU A 122 -15.96 -15.22 -17.41
C GLU A 122 -14.96 -15.14 -16.25
N ARG A 123 -14.41 -16.29 -15.86
CA ARG A 123 -13.39 -16.41 -14.80
C ARG A 123 -12.59 -17.70 -14.93
N ILE A 124 -11.44 -17.74 -14.26
CA ILE A 124 -10.67 -18.97 -14.04
C ILE A 124 -10.71 -19.36 -12.56
N ALA A 125 -10.49 -20.62 -12.26
CA ALA A 125 -10.44 -21.16 -10.91
C ALA A 125 -9.28 -22.14 -10.76
N ALA A 126 -8.32 -21.81 -9.90
CA ALA A 126 -7.25 -22.70 -9.49
C ALA A 126 -7.72 -23.61 -8.34
N SER A 127 -7.40 -24.90 -8.43
CA SER A 127 -7.78 -25.91 -7.43
C SER A 127 -6.57 -26.75 -7.02
N PRO A 128 -6.36 -26.99 -5.70
CA PRO A 128 -7.13 -26.44 -4.58
C PRO A 128 -6.92 -24.93 -4.36
N PRO A 129 -7.97 -24.14 -4.02
CA PRO A 129 -7.85 -22.68 -3.88
C PRO A 129 -7.20 -22.23 -2.56
N ASP A 130 -7.39 -22.96 -1.46
CA ASP A 130 -6.70 -22.78 -0.17
C ASP A 130 -6.52 -24.16 0.46
N ALA A 131 -5.27 -24.54 0.74
CA ALA A 131 -4.96 -25.82 1.35
C ALA A 131 -3.73 -25.77 2.26
N ARG A 132 -3.72 -26.70 3.22
CA ARG A 132 -2.58 -26.96 4.12
C ARG A 132 -1.74 -28.10 3.58
N TYR A 133 -0.43 -27.90 3.55
CA TYR A 133 0.51 -28.87 2.98
C TYR A 133 1.62 -29.22 3.96
N SER A 134 2.22 -30.40 3.76
CA SER A 134 3.44 -30.79 4.46
C SER A 134 4.66 -30.11 3.82
N LYS A 135 5.70 -29.85 4.63
CA LYS A 135 6.96 -29.30 4.14
C LYS A 135 7.58 -30.22 3.08
N ALA A 136 8.16 -29.64 2.03
CA ALA A 136 8.75 -30.37 0.90
C ALA A 136 7.80 -31.32 0.12
N GLN A 137 6.48 -31.25 0.36
CA GLN A 137 5.49 -31.93 -0.46
C GLN A 137 5.42 -31.30 -1.86
N THR A 138 5.08 -32.09 -2.87
CA THR A 138 4.71 -31.59 -4.20
C THR A 138 3.21 -31.76 -4.43
N GLN A 139 2.58 -30.79 -5.08
CA GLN A 139 1.16 -30.77 -5.40
C GLN A 139 0.95 -30.18 -6.81
N SER A 140 0.14 -30.81 -7.65
CA SER A 140 -0.29 -30.21 -8.93
C SER A 140 -1.52 -29.33 -8.71
N LEU A 141 -1.52 -28.16 -9.33
CA LEU A 141 -2.71 -27.31 -9.45
C LEU A 141 -3.48 -27.66 -10.73
N GLN A 142 -4.80 -27.66 -10.65
CA GLN A 142 -5.68 -27.73 -11.82
C GLN A 142 -6.37 -26.37 -12.00
N VAL A 143 -6.43 -25.89 -13.24
CA VAL A 143 -7.07 -24.61 -13.58
C VAL A 143 -8.25 -24.84 -14.50
N THR A 144 -9.42 -24.38 -14.07
CA THR A 144 -10.67 -24.50 -14.83
C THR A 144 -11.14 -23.12 -15.29
N ALA A 145 -11.37 -22.96 -16.59
CA ALA A 145 -12.08 -21.79 -17.14
C ALA A 145 -13.58 -22.01 -17.05
N HIS A 146 -14.31 -21.00 -16.61
CA HIS A 146 -15.77 -20.94 -16.61
C HIS A 146 -16.22 -19.97 -17.69
N PHE A 147 -17.13 -20.43 -18.56
CA PHE A 147 -17.60 -19.69 -19.72
C PHE A 147 -18.98 -19.08 -19.50
N THR A 148 -19.30 -18.06 -20.28
CA THR A 148 -20.57 -17.31 -20.24
C THR A 148 -21.83 -18.15 -20.54
N ASP A 149 -21.69 -19.32 -21.16
CA ASP A 149 -22.77 -20.29 -21.38
C ASP A 149 -22.91 -21.31 -20.23
N GLY A 150 -22.12 -21.17 -19.16
CA GLY A 150 -22.06 -22.07 -18.02
C GLY A 150 -21.18 -23.30 -18.22
N SER A 151 -20.58 -23.49 -19.41
CA SER A 151 -19.64 -24.59 -19.64
C SER A 151 -18.29 -24.35 -18.94
N THR A 152 -17.50 -25.42 -18.78
CA THR A 152 -16.18 -25.36 -18.15
C THR A 152 -15.14 -26.16 -18.93
N ARG A 153 -13.88 -25.70 -18.95
CA ARG A 153 -12.77 -26.38 -19.61
C ARG A 153 -11.53 -26.41 -18.70
N ASP A 154 -10.83 -27.54 -18.68
CA ASP A 154 -9.48 -27.60 -18.10
C ASP A 154 -8.51 -26.87 -19.01
N ILE A 155 -7.91 -25.81 -18.47
CA ILE A 155 -6.97 -24.93 -19.15
C ILE A 155 -5.60 -24.93 -18.46
N THR A 156 -5.31 -25.90 -17.58
CA THR A 156 -4.06 -25.95 -16.81
C THR A 156 -2.82 -25.84 -17.71
N HIS A 157 -2.83 -26.56 -18.84
CA HIS A 157 -1.81 -26.54 -19.88
C HIS A 157 -1.82 -25.28 -20.78
N LEU A 158 -2.64 -24.28 -20.47
CA LEU A 158 -2.66 -22.99 -21.16
C LEU A 158 -2.34 -21.84 -20.19
N CYS A 159 -2.12 -22.14 -18.92
CA CYS A 159 -1.85 -21.17 -17.88
C CYS A 159 -0.35 -20.90 -17.71
N GLU A 160 -0.07 -19.69 -17.24
CA GLU A 160 1.21 -19.30 -16.66
C GLU A 160 1.09 -19.36 -15.13
N PHE A 161 2.11 -19.92 -14.48
CA PHE A 161 2.17 -20.04 -13.03
C PHE A 161 3.36 -19.23 -12.49
N LYS A 162 3.13 -18.52 -11.39
CA LYS A 162 4.17 -17.74 -10.72
C LYS A 162 4.06 -17.84 -9.21
N SER A 163 5.18 -18.05 -8.54
CA SER A 163 5.29 -17.90 -7.08
C SER A 163 5.94 -16.56 -6.74
N PRO A 164 5.22 -15.60 -6.16
CA PRO A 164 5.80 -14.33 -5.72
C PRO A 164 6.78 -14.51 -4.55
N ASP A 165 6.56 -15.52 -3.70
CA ASP A 165 7.37 -15.79 -2.51
C ASP A 165 7.85 -17.24 -2.50
N THR A 166 9.04 -17.44 -3.09
CA THR A 166 9.64 -18.76 -3.28
C THR A 166 10.06 -19.43 -1.97
N LYS A 167 10.04 -18.70 -0.83
CA LYS A 167 10.36 -19.30 0.49
C LYS A 167 9.28 -20.32 0.91
N PHE A 168 8.03 -20.09 0.50
CA PHE A 168 6.88 -20.91 0.88
C PHE A 168 6.55 -21.97 -0.17
N ALA A 169 6.68 -21.65 -1.45
CA ALA A 169 6.50 -22.62 -2.52
C ALA A 169 7.17 -22.16 -3.82
N THR A 170 7.65 -23.10 -4.62
CA THR A 170 8.01 -22.87 -6.03
C THR A 170 6.99 -23.55 -6.92
N VAL A 171 6.83 -23.10 -8.16
CA VAL A 171 5.93 -23.71 -9.15
C VAL A 171 6.65 -23.80 -10.49
N ASP A 172 6.47 -24.91 -11.21
CA ASP A 172 6.99 -25.09 -12.57
C ASP A 172 5.97 -24.68 -13.64
N GLU A 173 6.37 -24.79 -14.91
CA GLU A 173 5.57 -24.38 -16.08
C GLU A 173 4.30 -25.21 -16.30
N ASP A 174 4.20 -26.37 -15.66
CA ASP A 174 3.05 -27.29 -15.75
C ASP A 174 2.15 -27.22 -14.49
N GLY A 175 2.43 -26.30 -13.57
CA GLY A 175 1.63 -26.09 -12.37
C GLY A 175 1.95 -27.07 -11.23
N HIS A 176 3.11 -27.74 -11.24
CA HIS A 176 3.59 -28.52 -10.10
C HIS A 176 4.23 -27.61 -9.06
N VAL A 177 3.57 -27.53 -7.91
CA VAL A 177 3.98 -26.72 -6.78
C VAL A 177 4.83 -27.56 -5.83
N THR A 178 6.03 -27.10 -5.53
CA THR A 178 6.91 -27.71 -4.51
C THR A 178 6.93 -26.82 -3.27
N MET A 179 6.53 -27.38 -2.13
CA MET A 179 6.43 -26.67 -0.86
C MET A 179 7.81 -26.40 -0.26
N GLY A 180 7.97 -25.20 0.32
CA GLY A 180 9.14 -24.80 1.07
C GLY A 180 9.28 -25.53 2.41
N ARG A 181 10.24 -25.07 3.21
CA ARG A 181 10.53 -25.62 4.55
C ARG A 181 10.18 -24.65 5.69
N THR A 182 9.91 -23.41 5.35
CA THR A 182 9.59 -22.34 6.29
C THR A 182 8.08 -22.32 6.54
N PRO A 183 7.62 -22.46 7.80
CA PRO A 183 6.20 -22.30 8.11
C PRO A 183 5.68 -20.91 7.73
N GLY A 184 4.42 -20.83 7.36
CA GLY A 184 3.76 -19.59 6.97
C GLY A 184 2.76 -19.80 5.84
N GLU A 185 2.39 -18.71 5.16
CA GLU A 185 1.47 -18.74 4.04
C GLU A 185 2.09 -18.07 2.81
N GLY A 186 1.89 -18.69 1.66
CA GLY A 186 2.27 -18.18 0.36
C GLY A 186 1.12 -18.28 -0.65
N THR A 187 1.33 -17.70 -1.83
CA THR A 187 0.36 -17.72 -2.93
C THR A 187 1.03 -18.16 -4.21
N ILE A 188 0.33 -18.94 -5.02
CA ILE A 188 0.67 -19.16 -6.43
C ILE A 188 -0.31 -18.37 -7.27
N VAL A 189 0.22 -17.51 -8.12
CA VAL A 189 -0.55 -16.73 -9.09
C VAL A 189 -0.70 -17.55 -10.36
N VAL A 190 -1.94 -17.68 -10.83
CA VAL A 190 -2.30 -18.37 -12.06
C VAL A 190 -2.83 -17.34 -13.04
N ARG A 191 -2.31 -17.34 -14.26
CA ARG A 191 -2.74 -16.45 -15.33
C ARG A 191 -3.20 -17.23 -16.55
N TYR A 192 -4.29 -16.77 -17.15
CA TYR A 192 -4.78 -17.23 -18.44
C TYR A 192 -5.33 -16.02 -19.19
N LEU A 193 -4.64 -15.60 -20.26
CA LEU A 193 -4.93 -14.36 -20.98
C LEU A 193 -4.98 -13.15 -20.01
N ASP A 194 -6.11 -12.46 -19.96
CA ASP A 194 -6.44 -11.32 -19.10
C ASP A 194 -7.01 -11.72 -17.73
N HIS A 195 -7.26 -13.02 -17.49
CA HIS A 195 -7.75 -13.52 -16.22
C HIS A 195 -6.61 -13.94 -15.29
N VAL A 196 -6.76 -13.61 -14.01
CA VAL A 196 -5.83 -13.97 -12.94
C VAL A 196 -6.62 -14.58 -11.79
N ASP A 197 -6.09 -15.66 -11.22
CA ASP A 197 -6.58 -16.27 -9.98
C ASP A 197 -5.39 -16.71 -9.10
N ILE A 198 -5.66 -17.09 -7.85
CA ILE A 198 -4.63 -17.50 -6.90
C ILE A 198 -4.95 -18.82 -6.19
N ALA A 199 -3.91 -19.59 -5.89
CA ALA A 199 -3.96 -20.69 -4.94
C ALA A 199 -3.20 -20.32 -3.67
N ARG A 200 -3.86 -20.35 -2.51
CA ARG A 200 -3.27 -20.10 -1.19
C ARG A 200 -2.66 -21.38 -0.63
N ILE A 201 -1.44 -21.26 -0.12
CA ILE A 201 -0.66 -22.37 0.43
C ILE A 201 -0.38 -22.05 1.88
N THR A 202 -0.78 -22.95 2.78
CA THR A 202 -0.45 -22.87 4.21
C THR A 202 0.52 -23.97 4.59
N LEU A 203 1.69 -23.61 5.11
CA LEU A 203 2.67 -24.53 5.68
C LEU A 203 2.67 -24.42 7.21
N PRO A 204 2.17 -25.43 7.94
CA PRO A 204 2.14 -25.39 9.39
C PRO A 204 3.55 -25.54 9.99
N PRO A 205 3.75 -25.11 11.26
CA PRO A 205 4.97 -25.38 12.01
C PRO A 205 5.06 -26.87 12.36
N ASP A 206 6.27 -27.33 12.71
CA ASP A 206 6.53 -28.74 13.03
C ASP A 206 5.80 -29.20 14.29
N GLN A 207 5.50 -28.27 15.19
CA GLN A 207 4.76 -28.51 16.43
C GLN A 207 3.61 -27.51 16.54
N LEU A 208 2.39 -28.02 16.52
CA LEU A 208 1.19 -27.23 16.80
C LEU A 208 1.01 -27.07 18.32
N GLN A 209 0.43 -25.94 18.70
CA GLN A 209 0.06 -25.67 20.09
C GLN A 209 -1.28 -26.34 20.41
N PRO A 210 -1.51 -26.79 21.65
CA PRO A 210 -2.77 -27.42 22.03
C PRO A 210 -3.92 -26.40 22.00
N ASP A 211 -5.13 -26.84 21.66
CA ASP A 211 -6.32 -26.00 21.61
C ASP A 211 -6.60 -25.26 22.93
N SER A 212 -6.23 -25.86 24.06
CA SER A 212 -6.33 -25.23 25.40
C SER A 212 -5.46 -24.00 25.55
N ALA A 213 -4.34 -23.89 24.83
CA ALA A 213 -3.48 -22.70 24.87
C ALA A 213 -4.18 -21.50 24.20
N TYR A 214 -4.87 -21.73 23.08
CA TYR A 214 -5.66 -20.70 22.40
C TYR A 214 -6.91 -20.31 23.19
N ALA A 215 -7.60 -21.29 23.79
CA ALA A 215 -8.80 -21.04 24.60
C ALA A 215 -8.50 -20.25 25.90
N ALA A 216 -7.25 -20.23 26.36
CA ALA A 216 -6.82 -19.46 27.52
C ALA A 216 -6.49 -17.98 27.19
N LEU A 217 -6.44 -17.61 25.91
CA LEU A 217 -6.19 -16.23 25.50
C LEU A 217 -7.40 -15.36 25.86
N VAL A 218 -7.15 -14.24 26.54
CA VAL A 218 -8.17 -13.23 26.83
C VAL A 218 -8.45 -12.46 25.54
N GLU A 219 -9.70 -12.09 25.27
CA GLU A 219 -10.08 -11.23 24.13
C GLU A 219 -10.64 -9.91 24.68
N ASN A 220 -10.11 -8.75 24.26
CA ASN A 220 -10.68 -7.46 24.63
C ASN A 220 -11.77 -7.03 23.63
N ASN A 221 -11.63 -7.40 22.36
CA ASN A 221 -12.59 -7.16 21.30
C ASN A 221 -12.39 -8.11 20.12
N GLU A 222 -13.20 -7.95 19.07
CA GLU A 222 -13.18 -8.80 17.87
C GLU A 222 -11.84 -8.83 17.13
N ILE A 223 -10.99 -7.80 17.26
CA ILE A 223 -9.65 -7.80 16.67
C ILE A 223 -8.83 -8.96 17.23
N ASP A 224 -8.93 -9.18 18.53
CA ASP A 224 -8.22 -10.26 19.22
C ASP A 224 -8.74 -11.63 18.76
N ARG A 225 -10.07 -11.80 18.67
CA ARG A 225 -10.70 -13.04 18.20
C ARG A 225 -10.21 -13.44 16.81
N TYR A 226 -10.33 -12.55 15.82
CA TYR A 226 -9.87 -12.84 14.45
C TYR A 226 -8.36 -13.05 14.35
N SER A 227 -7.58 -12.37 15.20
CA SER A 227 -6.13 -12.58 15.25
C SER A 227 -5.78 -13.95 15.82
N TYR A 228 -6.49 -14.41 16.87
CA TYR A 228 -6.26 -15.70 17.51
C TYR A 228 -6.70 -16.88 16.63
N GLU A 229 -7.79 -16.74 15.89
CA GLU A 229 -8.17 -17.70 14.84
C GLU A 229 -7.04 -17.88 13.81
N ARG A 230 -6.42 -16.78 13.40
CA ARG A 230 -5.25 -16.82 12.52
C ARG A 230 -4.02 -17.44 13.19
N PHE A 231 -3.72 -17.08 14.43
CA PHE A 231 -2.60 -17.68 15.18
C PHE A 231 -2.76 -19.19 15.32
N LYS A 232 -3.99 -19.66 15.54
CA LYS A 232 -4.33 -21.09 15.55
C LYS A 232 -4.13 -21.75 14.19
N LYS A 233 -4.48 -21.07 13.08
CA LYS A 233 -4.19 -21.56 11.72
C LYS A 233 -2.68 -21.74 11.50
N LEU A 234 -1.89 -20.79 11.98
CA LEU A 234 -0.43 -20.76 11.82
C LEU A 234 0.35 -21.52 12.90
N GLY A 235 -0.31 -22.04 13.94
CA GLY A 235 0.34 -22.75 15.04
C GLY A 235 1.27 -21.88 15.91
N ILE A 236 1.04 -20.56 15.94
CA ILE A 236 1.82 -19.60 16.74
C ILE A 236 1.01 -19.10 17.93
N LEU A 237 1.66 -18.58 18.97
CA LEU A 237 1.03 -17.88 20.09
C LEU A 237 1.46 -16.40 20.08
N PRO A 238 0.58 -15.49 20.52
CA PRO A 238 0.96 -14.09 20.68
C PRO A 238 2.06 -13.96 21.76
N SER A 239 2.87 -12.91 21.65
CA SER A 239 3.77 -12.52 22.73
C SER A 239 3.00 -12.10 23.98
N GLU A 240 3.69 -11.96 25.11
CA GLU A 240 3.10 -11.38 26.32
C GLU A 240 2.65 -9.93 26.09
N LEU A 241 1.83 -9.40 27.00
CA LEU A 241 1.51 -7.97 26.99
C LEU A 241 2.78 -7.14 27.21
N CYS A 242 2.84 -5.97 26.58
CA CYS A 242 3.85 -4.98 26.88
C CYS A 242 3.69 -4.46 28.32
N SER A 243 4.80 -4.00 28.90
CA SER A 243 4.81 -3.27 30.16
C SER A 243 4.04 -1.96 30.06
N ASP A 244 3.64 -1.39 31.20
CA ASP A 244 2.96 -0.09 31.22
C ASP A 244 3.85 1.05 30.73
N SER A 245 5.17 0.97 30.95
CA SER A 245 6.15 1.92 30.40
C SER A 245 6.20 1.87 28.87
N GLU A 246 6.20 0.66 28.30
CA GLU A 246 6.14 0.49 26.84
C GLU A 246 4.80 1.00 26.29
N PHE A 247 3.69 0.69 26.98
CA PHE A 247 2.35 1.10 26.56
C PHE A 247 2.20 2.62 26.50
N ILE A 248 2.53 3.35 27.59
CA ILE A 248 2.38 4.82 27.62
C ILE A 248 3.26 5.49 26.56
N ARG A 249 4.49 5.02 26.37
CA ARG A 249 5.37 5.52 25.32
C ARG A 249 4.74 5.30 23.95
N ARG A 250 4.35 4.06 23.66
CA ARG A 250 3.84 3.65 22.35
C ARG A 250 2.57 4.40 21.97
N VAL A 251 1.59 4.47 22.86
CA VAL A 251 0.30 5.08 22.59
C VAL A 251 0.41 6.60 22.46
N THR A 252 1.28 7.26 23.24
CA THR A 252 1.50 8.71 23.13
C THR A 252 2.16 9.06 21.79
N LEU A 253 3.18 8.28 21.38
CA LEU A 253 3.83 8.46 20.09
C LEU A 253 2.88 8.17 18.91
N ASP A 254 2.05 7.13 19.01
CA ASP A 254 1.13 6.73 17.95
C ASP A 254 -0.10 7.63 17.80
N LEU A 255 -0.56 8.27 18.88
CA LEU A 255 -1.73 9.15 18.83
C LEU A 255 -1.39 10.60 18.57
N ILE A 256 -0.32 11.13 19.19
CA ILE A 256 -0.01 12.57 19.15
C ILE A 256 1.42 12.88 18.73
N GLY A 257 2.25 11.87 18.42
CA GLY A 257 3.60 12.07 17.92
C GLY A 257 4.56 12.71 18.93
N ARG A 258 4.34 12.50 20.24
CA ARG A 258 5.15 13.10 21.32
C ARG A 258 5.56 12.07 22.36
N LEU A 259 6.64 12.37 23.07
CA LEU A 259 7.00 11.65 24.29
C LEU A 259 6.14 12.15 25.47
N PRO A 260 5.70 11.26 26.37
CA PRO A 260 5.03 11.67 27.60
C PRO A 260 6.03 12.38 28.53
N SER A 261 5.56 13.34 29.33
CA SER A 261 6.41 13.99 30.34
C SER A 261 6.78 13.01 31.47
N PRO A 262 7.93 13.21 32.15
CA PRO A 262 8.33 12.37 33.28
C PRO A 262 7.28 12.25 34.38
N GLU A 263 6.58 13.35 34.67
CA GLU A 263 5.50 13.40 35.66
C GLU A 263 4.34 12.51 35.22
N ARG A 264 3.91 12.63 33.95
CA ARG A 264 2.80 11.83 33.42
C ARG A 264 3.13 10.34 33.39
N VAL A 265 4.37 9.97 33.07
CA VAL A 265 4.86 8.59 33.14
C VAL A 265 4.78 8.08 34.57
N THR A 266 5.31 8.84 35.53
CA THR A 266 5.31 8.47 36.94
C THR A 266 3.88 8.23 37.46
N ASP A 267 2.96 9.14 37.17
CA ASP A 267 1.55 9.03 37.56
C ASP A 267 0.87 7.81 36.94
N PHE A 268 1.16 7.51 35.66
CA PHE A 268 0.60 6.33 34.98
C PHE A 268 1.12 5.00 35.53
N LEU A 269 2.41 4.94 35.85
CA LEU A 269 3.03 3.75 36.43
C LEU A 269 2.53 3.50 37.85
N ALA A 270 2.23 4.56 38.61
CA ALA A 270 1.64 4.48 39.95
C ALA A 270 0.14 4.14 39.94
N ASP A 271 -0.59 4.39 38.85
CA ASP A 271 -2.01 4.06 38.77
C ASP A 271 -2.22 2.53 38.73
N THR A 272 -3.08 2.05 39.63
CA THR A 272 -3.41 0.62 39.79
C THR A 272 -4.81 0.26 39.26
N LYS A 273 -5.54 1.25 38.70
CA LYS A 273 -6.86 0.98 38.14
C LYS A 273 -6.78 0.00 36.96
N PRO A 274 -7.70 -0.98 36.87
CA PRO A 274 -7.68 -1.99 35.81
C PRO A 274 -7.95 -1.41 34.41
N ASP A 275 -8.62 -0.26 34.32
CA ASP A 275 -8.96 0.44 33.07
C ASP A 275 -7.95 1.54 32.69
N LYS A 276 -6.84 1.69 33.41
CA LYS A 276 -5.92 2.84 33.23
C LYS A 276 -5.42 3.03 31.79
N ARG A 277 -5.21 1.94 31.04
CA ARG A 277 -4.79 1.98 29.63
C ARG A 277 -5.86 2.60 28.74
N SER A 278 -7.11 2.17 28.91
CA SER A 278 -8.26 2.73 28.20
C SER A 278 -8.49 4.20 28.56
N ARG A 279 -8.31 4.58 29.84
CA ARG A 279 -8.40 5.98 30.28
C ARG A 279 -7.33 6.87 29.62
N LEU A 280 -6.09 6.38 29.52
CA LEU A 280 -5.01 7.09 28.82
C LEU A 280 -5.33 7.27 27.33
N ILE A 281 -5.90 6.27 26.67
CA ILE A 281 -6.34 6.39 25.27
C ILE A 281 -7.39 7.50 25.12
N GLU A 282 -8.39 7.56 26.02
CA GLU A 282 -9.41 8.62 25.97
C GLU A 282 -8.84 10.01 26.28
N GLU A 283 -7.91 10.11 27.22
CA GLU A 283 -7.18 11.36 27.52
C GLU A 283 -6.43 11.88 26.29
N LEU A 284 -5.70 11.01 25.58
CA LEU A 284 -4.93 11.37 24.39
C LEU A 284 -5.81 11.74 23.18
N LEU A 285 -7.06 11.25 23.14
CA LEU A 285 -8.04 11.58 22.10
C LEU A 285 -9.01 12.72 22.48
N SER A 286 -8.86 13.25 23.69
CA SER A 286 -9.71 14.31 24.24
C SER A 286 -9.49 15.66 23.56
N GLU A 287 -10.33 16.65 23.91
CA GLU A 287 -10.21 18.02 23.38
C GLU A 287 -8.88 18.69 23.75
N GLU A 288 -8.34 18.40 24.94
CA GLU A 288 -7.07 18.96 25.41
C GLU A 288 -5.89 18.57 24.50
N ASN A 289 -5.88 17.33 24.02
CA ASN A 289 -4.85 16.79 23.13
C ASN A 289 -5.20 16.93 21.65
N ASN A 290 -6.37 17.50 21.32
CA ASN A 290 -6.91 17.51 19.96
C ASN A 290 -5.99 18.23 18.96
N ALA A 291 -5.34 19.33 19.37
CA ALA A 291 -4.40 20.04 18.51
C ALA A 291 -3.18 19.18 18.16
N ALA A 292 -2.60 18.48 19.14
CA ALA A 292 -1.44 17.60 18.92
C ALA A 292 -1.82 16.37 18.09
N TYR A 293 -2.98 15.77 18.37
CA TYR A 293 -3.56 14.70 17.55
C TYR A 293 -3.73 15.15 16.10
N ALA A 294 -4.37 16.30 15.88
CA ALA A 294 -4.67 16.79 14.56
C ALA A 294 -3.41 17.13 13.77
N ASP A 295 -2.43 17.80 14.39
CA ASP A 295 -1.18 18.13 13.72
C ASP A 295 -0.38 16.89 13.32
N TYR A 296 -0.39 15.85 14.17
CA TYR A 296 0.31 14.60 13.90
C TYR A 296 -0.36 13.78 12.79
N TRP A 297 -1.67 13.57 12.87
CA TRP A 297 -2.40 12.79 11.85
C TRP A 297 -2.58 13.54 10.54
N ALA A 298 -2.75 14.86 10.57
CA ALA A 298 -2.79 15.67 9.35
C ALA A 298 -1.48 15.59 8.58
N THR A 299 -0.33 15.49 9.23
CA THR A 299 0.96 15.34 8.55
C THR A 299 1.05 14.01 7.81
N LYS A 300 0.61 12.89 8.42
CA LYS A 300 0.59 11.57 7.77
C LYS A 300 -0.24 11.57 6.48
N TRP A 301 -1.43 12.17 6.53
CA TRP A 301 -2.28 12.29 5.35
C TRP A 301 -1.79 13.37 4.39
N GLY A 302 -1.22 14.46 4.91
CA GLY A 302 -0.64 15.54 4.15
C GLY A 302 0.46 15.07 3.21
N ASP A 303 1.25 14.07 3.57
CA ASP A 303 2.28 13.51 2.68
C ASP A 303 1.70 12.80 1.45
N LEU A 304 0.46 12.29 1.56
CA LEU A 304 -0.26 11.65 0.46
C LEU A 304 -1.05 12.66 -0.38
N LEU A 305 -1.51 13.74 0.24
CA LEU A 305 -2.49 14.66 -0.36
C LEU A 305 -1.89 16.01 -0.82
N ARG A 306 -0.80 16.49 -0.20
CA ARG A 306 -0.22 17.81 -0.52
C ARG A 306 0.63 17.72 -1.80
N PRO A 307 0.35 18.53 -2.81
CA PRO A 307 1.17 18.56 -4.02
C PRO A 307 2.43 19.42 -3.83
N ASN A 308 3.37 19.33 -4.78
CA ASN A 308 4.57 20.15 -4.78
C ASN A 308 4.25 21.65 -4.90
N THR A 309 4.75 22.46 -3.96
CA THR A 309 4.62 23.93 -3.95
C THR A 309 5.21 24.63 -5.17
N GLN A 310 6.26 24.07 -5.79
CA GLN A 310 6.84 24.62 -7.02
C GLN A 310 5.92 24.43 -8.24
N ARG A 311 5.10 23.37 -8.23
CA ARG A 311 4.17 23.06 -9.31
C ARG A 311 2.84 23.79 -9.16
N VAL A 312 2.26 23.75 -7.96
CA VAL A 312 0.90 24.24 -7.71
C VAL A 312 0.86 25.67 -7.17
N GLY A 313 1.96 26.14 -6.57
CA GLY A 313 2.06 27.43 -5.89
C GLY A 313 2.04 27.28 -4.37
N VAL A 314 2.72 28.19 -3.67
CA VAL A 314 2.84 28.18 -2.20
C VAL A 314 1.49 28.35 -1.51
N LYS A 315 0.71 29.36 -1.90
CA LYS A 315 -0.56 29.67 -1.23
C LYS A 315 -1.60 28.54 -1.31
N PRO A 316 -1.87 27.92 -2.48
CA PRO A 316 -2.80 26.79 -2.55
C PRO A 316 -2.39 25.60 -1.66
N VAL A 317 -1.10 25.26 -1.61
CA VAL A 317 -0.61 24.15 -0.77
C VAL A 317 -0.73 24.47 0.72
N TYR A 318 -0.43 25.71 1.12
CA TYR A 318 -0.65 26.16 2.50
C TYR A 318 -2.13 26.06 2.90
N LEU A 319 -3.05 26.54 2.05
CA LEU A 319 -4.49 26.43 2.32
C LEU A 319 -4.97 24.99 2.37
N MET A 320 -4.37 24.11 1.57
CA MET A 320 -4.63 22.67 1.62
C MET A 320 -4.18 22.08 2.97
N ASP A 321 -2.97 22.39 3.42
CA ASP A 321 -2.46 21.92 4.71
C ASP A 321 -3.32 22.41 5.89
N ASP A 322 -3.68 23.70 5.90
CA ASP A 322 -4.56 24.28 6.90
C ASP A 322 -5.94 23.60 6.91
N TRP A 323 -6.52 23.37 5.72
CA TRP A 323 -7.78 22.65 5.57
C TRP A 323 -7.69 21.21 6.11
N ILE A 324 -6.64 20.44 5.78
CA ILE A 324 -6.46 19.07 6.29
C ILE A 324 -6.41 19.11 7.82
N ARG A 325 -5.56 19.97 8.40
CA ARG A 325 -5.42 20.08 9.85
C ARG A 325 -6.73 20.45 10.52
N GLN A 326 -7.48 21.39 9.95
CA GLN A 326 -8.78 21.79 10.47
C GLN A 326 -9.76 20.61 10.47
N LYS A 327 -9.81 19.80 9.41
CA LYS A 327 -10.68 18.62 9.37
C LYS A 327 -10.37 17.57 10.42
N PHE A 328 -9.09 17.37 10.76
CA PHE A 328 -8.70 16.51 11.88
C PHE A 328 -9.08 17.10 13.24
N ARG A 329 -8.95 18.42 13.44
CA ARG A 329 -9.39 19.10 14.67
C ARG A 329 -10.90 18.97 14.86
N ASP A 330 -11.66 19.12 13.78
CA ASP A 330 -13.12 19.00 13.80
C ASP A 330 -13.62 17.56 13.91
N ASN A 331 -12.71 16.57 13.91
CA ASN A 331 -13.02 15.13 13.83
C ASN A 331 -14.02 14.83 12.69
N THR A 332 -13.78 15.43 11.51
CA THR A 332 -14.67 15.25 10.36
C THR A 332 -14.72 13.76 9.99
N PRO A 333 -15.92 13.16 9.83
CA PRO A 333 -16.07 11.80 9.31
C PRO A 333 -15.28 11.59 8.01
N TRP A 334 -14.59 10.45 7.88
CA TRP A 334 -13.66 10.25 6.77
C TRP A 334 -14.33 10.25 5.39
N ASP A 335 -15.55 9.74 5.28
CA ASP A 335 -16.37 9.84 4.06
C ASP A 335 -16.66 11.30 3.68
N GLN A 336 -16.95 12.15 4.67
CA GLN A 336 -17.19 13.59 4.45
C GLN A 336 -15.89 14.33 4.11
N PHE A 337 -14.77 13.99 4.75
CA PHE A 337 -13.45 14.50 4.39
C PHE A 337 -13.16 14.26 2.90
N VAL A 338 -13.34 13.02 2.43
CA VAL A 338 -13.08 12.64 1.04
C VAL A 338 -14.10 13.26 0.08
N ARG A 339 -15.37 13.36 0.49
CA ARG A 339 -16.41 14.03 -0.29
C ARG A 339 -16.08 15.50 -0.52
N GLU A 340 -15.76 16.24 0.53
CA GLU A 340 -15.37 17.65 0.43
C GLU A 340 -14.12 17.84 -0.44
N LEU A 341 -13.13 16.96 -0.27
CA LEU A 341 -11.90 16.96 -1.05
C LEU A 341 -12.16 16.80 -2.56
N LEU A 342 -12.93 15.77 -2.93
CA LEU A 342 -13.14 15.39 -4.33
C LEU A 342 -14.25 16.19 -5.02
N THR A 343 -15.18 16.78 -4.28
CA THR A 343 -16.21 17.65 -4.88
C THR A 343 -15.85 19.13 -4.84
N ALA A 344 -14.66 19.49 -4.34
CA ALA A 344 -14.21 20.86 -4.22
C ALA A 344 -14.34 21.64 -5.54
N GLN A 345 -14.77 22.90 -5.41
CA GLN A 345 -14.92 23.87 -6.49
C GLN A 345 -14.52 25.25 -5.98
N GLY A 346 -14.13 26.15 -6.88
CA GLY A 346 -13.74 27.52 -6.57
C GLY A 346 -12.30 27.85 -6.92
N SER A 347 -11.78 28.88 -6.28
CA SER A 347 -10.45 29.45 -6.50
C SER A 347 -9.39 28.67 -5.74
N SER A 348 -8.26 28.39 -6.39
CA SER A 348 -7.08 27.79 -5.74
C SER A 348 -6.45 28.68 -4.65
N HIS A 349 -6.88 29.94 -4.54
CA HIS A 349 -6.41 30.90 -3.55
C HIS A 349 -7.38 31.09 -2.37
N ASP A 350 -8.51 30.39 -2.39
CA ASP A 350 -9.56 30.48 -1.36
C ASP A 350 -9.97 29.09 -0.83
N VAL A 351 -9.88 28.05 -1.66
CA VAL A 351 -10.30 26.68 -1.32
C VAL A 351 -9.11 25.72 -1.39
N GLY A 352 -8.61 25.28 -0.23
CA GLY A 352 -7.43 24.41 -0.10
C GLY A 352 -7.45 23.16 -1.00
N PRO A 353 -8.50 22.32 -0.95
CA PRO A 353 -8.65 21.13 -1.80
C PRO A 353 -8.46 21.34 -3.32
N ILE A 354 -8.65 22.56 -3.84
CA ILE A 354 -8.39 22.87 -5.26
C ILE A 354 -6.91 22.71 -5.63
N ALA A 355 -5.99 22.67 -4.65
CA ALA A 355 -4.59 22.35 -4.89
C ALA A 355 -4.41 20.99 -5.58
N ILE A 356 -5.21 19.96 -5.23
CA ILE A 356 -5.15 18.65 -5.89
C ILE A 356 -5.58 18.76 -7.34
N TRP A 357 -6.69 19.45 -7.63
CA TRP A 357 -7.19 19.63 -9.00
C TRP A 357 -6.19 20.37 -9.89
N ARG A 358 -5.50 21.35 -9.30
CA ARG A 358 -4.43 22.07 -9.97
C ARG A 358 -3.19 21.21 -10.24
N ASP A 359 -2.92 20.19 -9.42
CA ASP A 359 -1.87 19.19 -9.62
C ASP A 359 -2.27 18.08 -10.62
N LYS A 360 -3.37 17.39 -10.33
CA LYS A 360 -3.98 16.29 -11.08
C LYS A 360 -4.96 16.84 -12.12
N ARG A 361 -4.37 17.50 -13.11
CA ARG A 361 -5.05 18.36 -14.08
C ARG A 361 -5.96 17.62 -15.06
N GLU A 362 -5.61 16.38 -15.39
CA GLU A 362 -6.34 15.58 -16.38
C GLU A 362 -7.21 14.53 -15.66
N PRO A 363 -8.39 14.17 -16.21
CA PRO A 363 -9.29 13.20 -15.59
C PRO A 363 -8.62 11.86 -15.26
N SER A 364 -7.68 11.41 -16.10
CA SER A 364 -6.86 10.22 -15.88
C SER A 364 -6.04 10.30 -14.59
N ASP A 365 -5.42 11.46 -14.33
CA ASP A 365 -4.56 11.64 -13.16
C ASP A 365 -5.38 11.64 -11.86
N MET A 366 -6.62 12.14 -11.93
CA MET A 366 -7.58 12.04 -10.82
C MET A 366 -8.06 10.60 -10.59
N ALA A 367 -8.28 9.81 -11.65
CA ALA A 367 -8.64 8.39 -11.53
C ALA A 367 -7.55 7.59 -10.83
N GLU A 368 -6.30 7.78 -11.26
CA GLU A 368 -5.11 7.18 -10.66
C GLU A 368 -5.00 7.54 -9.17
N TYR A 369 -5.10 8.84 -8.86
CA TYR A 369 -5.05 9.37 -7.50
C TYR A 369 -6.14 8.77 -6.60
N VAL A 370 -7.40 8.78 -7.05
CA VAL A 370 -8.54 8.30 -6.27
C VAL A 370 -8.48 6.78 -6.07
N SER A 371 -8.18 6.03 -7.14
CA SER A 371 -8.05 4.58 -7.09
C SER A 371 -7.00 4.15 -6.08
N ARG A 372 -5.81 4.76 -6.14
CA ARG A 372 -4.69 4.35 -5.30
C ARG A 372 -4.87 4.78 -3.84
N ILE A 373 -5.27 6.02 -3.59
CA ILE A 373 -5.35 6.53 -2.21
C ILE A 373 -6.61 6.04 -1.51
N PHE A 374 -7.78 6.12 -2.14
CA PHE A 374 -9.05 5.88 -1.47
C PHE A 374 -9.63 4.49 -1.70
N LEU A 375 -9.23 3.79 -2.76
CA LEU A 375 -9.61 2.39 -2.99
C LEU A 375 -8.46 1.42 -2.74
N GLY A 376 -7.21 1.88 -2.61
CA GLY A 376 -6.05 1.00 -2.46
C GLY A 376 -5.80 0.13 -3.68
N ILE A 377 -6.22 0.57 -4.88
CA ILE A 377 -6.07 -0.17 -6.14
C ILE A 377 -5.11 0.61 -7.03
N ARG A 378 -4.01 -0.02 -7.43
CA ARG A 378 -3.01 0.56 -8.34
C ARG A 378 -3.41 0.31 -9.80
N LEU A 379 -4.04 1.30 -10.43
CA LEU A 379 -4.42 1.26 -11.84
C LEU A 379 -3.36 1.89 -12.76
N ASP A 380 -2.22 2.34 -12.20
CA ASP A 380 -1.21 3.14 -12.88
C ASP A 380 -0.70 2.45 -14.17
N CYS A 381 -0.44 1.13 -14.12
CA CYS A 381 -0.05 0.37 -15.30
C CYS A 381 -1.17 0.30 -16.36
N ALA A 382 -2.43 0.26 -15.91
CA ALA A 382 -3.63 0.21 -16.75
C ALA A 382 -3.80 1.46 -17.63
N LYS A 383 -3.12 2.57 -17.30
CA LYS A 383 -3.12 3.80 -18.09
C LYS A 383 -2.65 3.60 -19.52
N CYS A 384 -1.57 2.84 -19.72
CA CYS A 384 -0.92 2.68 -21.02
C CYS A 384 -1.21 1.31 -21.68
N HIS A 385 -1.39 0.26 -20.88
CA HIS A 385 -1.67 -1.11 -21.32
C HIS A 385 -2.41 -1.85 -20.21
N HIS A 386 -2.98 -3.04 -20.46
CA HIS A 386 -3.61 -3.81 -19.38
C HIS A 386 -2.61 -4.19 -18.28
N HIS A 387 -3.06 -4.28 -17.04
CA HIS A 387 -2.16 -4.50 -15.91
C HIS A 387 -1.41 -5.86 -16.05
N PRO A 388 -0.08 -5.87 -15.87
CA PRO A 388 0.76 -7.04 -16.20
C PRO A 388 0.56 -8.24 -15.27
N SER A 389 -0.06 -8.05 -14.11
CA SER A 389 -0.29 -9.12 -13.13
C SER A 389 -1.68 -9.08 -12.50
N GLU A 390 -2.60 -8.26 -13.01
CA GLU A 390 -3.94 -8.07 -12.42
C GLU A 390 -5.00 -7.96 -13.51
N LYS A 391 -6.26 -8.05 -13.10
CA LYS A 391 -7.45 -8.01 -13.97
C LYS A 391 -7.79 -6.62 -14.55
N TRP A 392 -7.01 -5.59 -14.22
CA TRP A 392 -7.36 -4.21 -14.57
C TRP A 392 -7.06 -3.91 -16.04
N SER A 393 -8.10 -3.50 -16.77
CA SER A 393 -8.01 -3.09 -18.17
C SER A 393 -7.77 -1.59 -18.33
N GLN A 394 -7.32 -1.19 -19.52
CA GLN A 394 -7.25 0.23 -19.88
C GLN A 394 -8.66 0.86 -19.90
N ASP A 395 -9.68 0.10 -20.28
CA ASP A 395 -11.08 0.53 -20.19
C ASP A 395 -11.48 0.84 -18.74
N ASP A 396 -11.10 0.02 -17.76
CA ASP A 396 -11.40 0.29 -16.34
C ASP A 396 -10.75 1.59 -15.86
N TYR A 397 -9.48 1.84 -16.24
CA TYR A 397 -8.78 3.08 -15.90
C TYR A 397 -9.50 4.31 -16.46
N TYR A 398 -9.81 4.31 -17.75
CA TYR A 398 -10.43 5.48 -18.40
C TYR A 398 -11.93 5.61 -18.10
N SER A 399 -12.61 4.52 -17.73
CA SER A 399 -14.00 4.56 -17.24
C SER A 399 -14.08 5.14 -15.83
N LEU A 400 -13.10 4.90 -14.96
CA LEU A 400 -12.98 5.64 -13.70
C LEU A 400 -12.67 7.12 -13.97
N ALA A 401 -11.79 7.42 -14.93
CA ALA A 401 -11.49 8.79 -15.31
C ALA A 401 -12.70 9.57 -15.84
N ALA A 402 -13.68 8.89 -16.44
CA ALA A 402 -14.89 9.52 -16.96
C ALA A 402 -15.72 10.24 -15.88
N PHE A 403 -15.61 9.86 -14.59
CA PHE A 403 -16.23 10.61 -13.48
C PHE A 403 -15.68 12.03 -13.31
N PHE A 404 -14.47 12.31 -13.79
CA PHE A 404 -13.79 13.59 -13.60
C PHE A 404 -13.81 14.47 -14.86
N GLY A 405 -14.32 13.97 -15.99
CA GLY A 405 -14.27 14.68 -17.27
C GLY A 405 -15.04 16.00 -17.30
N SER A 406 -16.09 16.14 -16.48
CA SER A 406 -16.98 17.31 -16.49
C SER A 406 -16.43 18.52 -15.73
N MET A 407 -15.23 18.39 -15.15
CA MET A 407 -14.54 19.50 -14.51
C MET A 407 -13.99 20.49 -15.55
N LYS A 408 -14.22 21.77 -15.29
CA LYS A 408 -13.68 22.88 -16.08
C LYS A 408 -12.75 23.72 -15.22
N ARG A 409 -11.84 24.41 -15.89
CA ARG A 409 -10.85 25.28 -15.27
C ARG A 409 -10.69 26.59 -16.05
N LYS A 410 -10.38 27.67 -15.34
CA LYS A 410 -10.04 28.99 -15.91
C LYS A 410 -8.94 29.65 -15.08
N GLY A 411 -7.92 30.17 -15.75
CA GLY A 411 -6.79 30.87 -15.14
C GLY A 411 -5.55 30.82 -16.03
N GLN A 412 -4.45 31.42 -15.58
CA GLN A 412 -3.16 31.40 -16.29
C GLN A 412 -2.46 30.02 -16.22
N GLY A 413 -2.98 29.10 -15.40
CA GLY A 413 -2.46 27.74 -15.26
C GLY A 413 -1.14 27.68 -14.48
N ILE A 414 -0.39 26.60 -14.69
CA ILE A 414 0.93 26.39 -14.09
C ILE A 414 1.98 27.14 -14.91
N SER A 415 2.71 28.05 -14.26
CA SER A 415 3.79 28.85 -14.87
C SER A 415 5.10 28.61 -14.12
N ALA A 416 6.15 28.23 -14.85
CA ALA A 416 7.50 28.15 -14.27
C ALA A 416 8.08 29.56 -14.04
N PRO A 417 8.94 29.79 -13.02
CA PRO A 417 9.43 28.81 -12.05
C PRO A 417 8.52 28.62 -10.81
N ILE A 418 7.56 29.53 -10.56
CA ILE A 418 6.59 29.45 -9.46
C ILE A 418 5.22 29.88 -9.98
N SER A 419 4.21 29.06 -9.70
CA SER A 419 2.84 29.37 -10.08
C SER A 419 2.18 30.29 -9.05
N GLY A 420 1.98 31.57 -9.38
CA GLY A 420 1.47 32.59 -8.47
C GLY A 420 0.01 32.99 -8.68
N GLU A 421 -0.57 32.75 -9.86
CA GLU A 421 -1.91 33.23 -10.21
C GLU A 421 -3.02 32.25 -9.79
N PRO A 422 -4.22 32.74 -9.41
CA PRO A 422 -5.35 31.87 -9.09
C PRO A 422 -5.85 31.12 -10.32
N GLU A 423 -6.32 29.89 -10.09
CA GLU A 423 -7.06 29.09 -11.07
C GLU A 423 -8.39 28.70 -10.44
N TYR A 424 -9.46 28.85 -11.20
CA TYR A 424 -10.83 28.54 -10.79
C TYR A 424 -11.24 27.22 -11.39
N TRP A 425 -11.81 26.34 -10.57
CA TRP A 425 -12.27 25.01 -10.95
C TRP A 425 -13.74 24.83 -10.61
N TRP A 426 -14.52 24.26 -11.50
CA TRP A 426 -15.95 24.01 -11.27
C TRP A 426 -16.45 22.81 -12.08
N PHE A 427 -17.48 22.15 -11.57
CA PHE A 427 -18.29 21.22 -12.35
C PHE A 427 -19.19 22.02 -13.29
N GLN A 428 -19.24 21.65 -14.57
CA GLN A 428 -20.08 22.32 -15.56
C GLN A 428 -21.32 21.46 -15.89
N PRO A 429 -22.52 21.81 -15.39
CA PRO A 429 -23.76 21.15 -15.76
C PRO A 429 -24.01 21.18 -17.26
N GLY A 430 -24.61 20.13 -17.80
CA GLY A 430 -24.99 20.02 -19.21
C GLY A 430 -23.83 19.70 -20.17
N VAL A 431 -22.58 19.67 -19.69
CA VAL A 431 -21.40 19.36 -20.51
C VAL A 431 -20.84 18.01 -20.07
N SER A 432 -21.10 16.97 -20.87
CA SER A 432 -20.46 15.67 -20.67
C SER A 432 -18.96 15.81 -20.93
N GLY A 433 -18.14 15.63 -19.91
CA GLY A 433 -16.72 15.44 -20.10
C GLY A 433 -16.43 14.13 -20.79
N THR A 434 -16.13 14.16 -22.08
CA THR A 434 -15.80 12.94 -22.82
C THR A 434 -14.37 12.52 -22.52
N VAL A 435 -14.20 11.41 -21.81
CA VAL A 435 -12.92 10.70 -21.74
C VAL A 435 -12.91 9.66 -22.85
N LYS A 436 -11.84 9.63 -23.64
CA LYS A 436 -11.67 8.69 -24.75
C LYS A 436 -10.62 7.64 -24.43
N HIS A 437 -10.83 6.43 -24.95
CA HIS A 437 -9.85 5.36 -24.88
C HIS A 437 -8.69 5.69 -25.82
N PRO A 438 -7.42 5.63 -25.37
CA PRO A 438 -6.28 6.12 -26.14
C PRO A 438 -5.96 5.27 -27.38
N VAL A 439 -6.45 4.03 -27.44
CA VAL A 439 -6.19 3.11 -28.57
C VAL A 439 -7.39 2.98 -29.52
N THR A 440 -8.61 3.08 -29.00
CA THR A 440 -9.84 2.79 -29.77
C THR A 440 -10.65 4.03 -30.08
N ASP A 441 -10.29 5.19 -29.50
CA ASP A 441 -11.03 6.45 -29.55
C ASP A 441 -12.48 6.38 -29.04
N ALA A 442 -12.90 5.24 -28.48
CA ALA A 442 -14.22 5.06 -27.89
C ALA A 442 -14.41 6.03 -26.72
N VAL A 443 -15.61 6.59 -26.57
CA VAL A 443 -15.96 7.41 -25.41
C VAL A 443 -16.31 6.47 -24.26
N LEU A 444 -15.58 6.56 -23.15
CA LEU A 444 -15.82 5.72 -21.98
C LEU A 444 -16.99 6.25 -21.16
N THR A 445 -17.77 5.31 -20.62
CA THR A 445 -18.86 5.59 -19.69
C THR A 445 -18.33 5.50 -18.26
N PRO A 446 -18.75 6.37 -17.32
CA PRO A 446 -18.34 6.28 -15.92
C PRO A 446 -18.60 4.91 -15.32
N LYS A 447 -17.55 4.26 -14.80
CA LYS A 447 -17.61 2.95 -14.14
C LYS A 447 -16.50 2.88 -13.09
N PRO A 448 -16.81 2.64 -11.80
CA PRO A 448 -15.78 2.48 -10.79
C PRO A 448 -15.16 1.07 -10.88
N PRO A 449 -13.96 0.86 -10.31
CA PRO A 449 -13.34 -0.46 -10.27
C PRO A 449 -14.27 -1.51 -9.66
N GLU A 450 -14.51 -2.61 -10.38
CA GLU A 450 -15.45 -3.68 -9.96
C GLU A 450 -16.90 -3.25 -9.70
N GLY A 451 -17.28 -2.04 -10.08
CA GLY A 451 -18.63 -1.53 -9.90
C GLY A 451 -19.47 -1.52 -11.18
N PRO A 452 -20.74 -1.07 -11.07
CA PRO A 452 -21.65 -0.99 -12.20
C PRO A 452 -21.27 0.15 -13.16
N VAL A 453 -21.72 0.03 -14.40
CA VAL A 453 -21.63 1.11 -15.39
C VAL A 453 -22.73 2.13 -15.11
N PHE A 454 -22.36 3.41 -15.01
CA PHE A 454 -23.29 4.52 -14.80
C PHE A 454 -23.55 5.26 -16.13
N ALA A 455 -24.40 4.68 -16.97
CA ALA A 455 -24.70 5.22 -18.32
C ALA A 455 -25.60 6.45 -18.32
N ASP A 456 -26.49 6.59 -17.33
CA ASP A 456 -27.58 7.57 -17.33
C ASP A 456 -27.45 8.58 -16.18
N ILE A 457 -26.25 9.13 -15.95
CA ILE A 457 -26.07 10.22 -14.97
C ILE A 457 -26.77 11.49 -15.51
N PRO A 458 -27.73 12.09 -14.78
CA PRO A 458 -28.40 13.30 -15.23
C PRO A 458 -27.41 14.44 -15.48
N ALA A 459 -27.65 15.25 -16.52
CA ALA A 459 -26.67 16.22 -16.99
C ALA A 459 -26.35 17.35 -15.99
N ASP A 460 -27.25 17.61 -15.04
CA ASP A 460 -27.10 18.55 -13.93
C ASP A 460 -26.49 17.93 -12.66
N THR A 461 -26.31 16.61 -12.64
CA THR A 461 -25.69 15.88 -11.52
C THR A 461 -24.18 15.78 -11.72
N ASP A 462 -23.41 16.11 -10.68
CA ASP A 462 -21.96 15.98 -10.69
C ASP A 462 -21.56 14.50 -10.61
N PRO A 463 -20.91 13.91 -11.65
CA PRO A 463 -20.54 12.50 -11.61
C PRO A 463 -19.62 12.14 -10.44
N ARG A 464 -18.85 13.10 -9.91
CA ARG A 464 -17.99 12.88 -8.73
C ARG A 464 -18.81 12.51 -7.50
N THR A 465 -20.01 13.09 -7.35
CA THR A 465 -20.91 12.75 -6.24
C THR A 465 -21.46 11.33 -6.36
N VAL A 466 -21.78 10.89 -7.58
CA VAL A 466 -22.22 9.51 -7.87
C VAL A 466 -21.11 8.50 -7.53
N LEU A 467 -19.86 8.80 -7.92
CA LEU A 467 -18.71 7.98 -7.55
C LEU A 467 -18.55 7.90 -6.02
N LEU A 468 -18.64 9.03 -5.32
CA LEU A 468 -18.51 9.07 -3.86
C LEU A 468 -19.62 8.29 -3.16
N ASP A 469 -20.87 8.44 -3.60
CA ASP A 469 -22.02 7.70 -3.05
C ASP A 469 -21.83 6.19 -3.22
N TRP A 470 -21.29 5.76 -4.36
CA TRP A 470 -20.89 4.37 -4.58
C TRP A 470 -19.74 3.94 -3.66
N MET A 471 -18.65 4.73 -3.60
CA MET A 471 -17.46 4.42 -2.79
C MET A 471 -17.79 4.27 -1.31
N THR A 472 -18.67 5.13 -0.78
CA THR A 472 -19.04 5.16 0.64
C THR A 472 -20.28 4.33 0.96
N SER A 473 -20.79 3.56 -0.01
CA SER A 473 -21.91 2.65 0.22
C SER A 473 -21.48 1.48 1.12
N PRO A 474 -22.28 1.09 2.13
CA PRO A 474 -22.04 -0.12 2.91
C PRO A 474 -21.98 -1.41 2.08
N GLU A 475 -22.56 -1.41 0.88
CA GLU A 475 -22.52 -2.54 -0.06
C GLU A 475 -21.14 -2.69 -0.74
N HIS A 476 -20.27 -1.68 -0.64
CA HIS A 476 -18.98 -1.61 -1.31
C HIS A 476 -17.86 -1.35 -0.31
N PRO A 477 -17.31 -2.42 0.32
CA PRO A 477 -16.42 -2.26 1.47
C PRO A 477 -15.03 -1.71 1.10
N GLN A 478 -14.69 -1.57 -0.19
CA GLN A 478 -13.30 -1.29 -0.62
C GLN A 478 -12.77 0.05 -0.11
N PHE A 479 -13.60 1.10 -0.08
CA PHE A 479 -13.22 2.40 0.50
C PHE A 479 -12.89 2.27 1.99
N ALA A 480 -13.75 1.56 2.75
CA ALA A 480 -13.55 1.32 4.16
C ALA A 480 -12.32 0.43 4.40
N ARG A 481 -12.15 -0.66 3.62
CA ARG A 481 -10.98 -1.57 3.66
C ARG A 481 -9.68 -0.80 3.46
N ALA A 482 -9.57 0.02 2.42
CA ALA A 482 -8.37 0.82 2.14
C ALA A 482 -8.07 1.80 3.28
N SER A 483 -9.11 2.45 3.82
CA SER A 483 -9.00 3.43 4.90
C SER A 483 -8.51 2.78 6.21
N VAL A 484 -9.16 1.70 6.65
CA VAL A 484 -8.77 0.99 7.89
C VAL A 484 -7.40 0.32 7.75
N ASN A 485 -7.07 -0.22 6.57
CA ASN A 485 -5.77 -0.86 6.33
C ASN A 485 -4.62 0.14 6.42
N ARG A 486 -4.83 1.39 5.97
CA ARG A 486 -3.82 2.45 6.10
C ARG A 486 -3.63 2.88 7.56
N VAL A 487 -4.72 3.09 8.29
CA VAL A 487 -4.65 3.40 9.75
C VAL A 487 -3.98 2.25 10.51
N TRP A 488 -4.31 1.00 10.16
CA TRP A 488 -3.64 -0.17 10.70
C TRP A 488 -2.14 -0.18 10.40
N GLY A 489 -1.76 0.09 9.15
CA GLY A 489 -0.37 0.17 8.72
C GLY A 489 0.42 1.23 9.48
N GLU A 490 -0.21 2.35 9.84
CA GLU A 490 0.39 3.38 10.68
C GLU A 490 0.73 2.85 12.10
N LEU A 491 -0.22 2.16 12.74
CA LEU A 491 -0.13 1.66 14.11
C LEU A 491 0.70 0.37 14.27
N PHE A 492 0.72 -0.50 13.25
CA PHE A 492 1.46 -1.77 13.30
C PHE A 492 2.72 -1.76 12.44
N GLY A 493 2.94 -0.71 11.63
CA GLY A 493 4.10 -0.56 10.73
C GLY A 493 3.96 -1.37 9.44
N ARG A 494 2.89 -2.14 9.32
CA ARG A 494 2.54 -2.97 8.17
C ARG A 494 1.01 -3.08 8.11
N GLY A 495 0.43 -2.91 6.93
CA GLY A 495 -1.01 -3.14 6.70
C GLY A 495 -1.35 -4.63 6.68
N ILE A 496 -2.61 -4.94 6.93
CA ILE A 496 -3.16 -6.30 6.73
C ILE A 496 -3.02 -6.69 5.25
N VAL A 497 -3.25 -5.75 4.34
CA VAL A 497 -2.71 -5.77 2.98
C VAL A 497 -1.48 -4.88 2.96
N HIS A 498 -0.37 -5.36 2.41
CA HIS A 498 0.84 -4.55 2.31
C HIS A 498 1.55 -4.75 0.97
N PRO A 499 1.96 -3.69 0.26
CA PRO A 499 1.80 -2.26 0.60
C PRO A 499 0.35 -1.82 0.86
N VAL A 500 0.15 -0.75 1.64
CA VAL A 500 -1.19 -0.40 2.19
C VAL A 500 -2.22 -0.01 1.13
N ASP A 501 -1.74 0.29 -0.07
CA ASP A 501 -2.45 0.75 -1.26
C ASP A 501 -2.40 -0.27 -2.42
N ASP A 502 -2.08 -1.54 -2.15
CA ASP A 502 -1.86 -2.59 -3.16
C ASP A 502 -2.83 -3.77 -2.98
N PHE A 503 -4.13 -3.47 -2.99
CA PHE A 503 -5.21 -4.45 -2.94
C PHE A 503 -5.37 -5.11 -4.30
N ARG A 504 -5.05 -6.40 -4.34
CA ARG A 504 -5.15 -7.18 -5.57
C ARG A 504 -5.24 -8.67 -5.25
N ALA A 505 -5.73 -9.47 -6.21
CA ALA A 505 -5.92 -10.90 -5.98
C ALA A 505 -4.59 -11.60 -5.64
N SER A 506 -3.49 -11.20 -6.30
CA SER A 506 -2.14 -11.71 -6.07
C SER A 506 -1.44 -11.19 -4.81
N ASN A 507 -2.07 -10.29 -4.04
CA ASN A 507 -1.59 -9.79 -2.75
C ASN A 507 -2.75 -9.85 -1.72
N PRO A 508 -3.21 -11.06 -1.35
CA PRO A 508 -4.36 -11.18 -0.48
C PRO A 508 -4.07 -10.61 0.92
N PRO A 509 -5.10 -10.15 1.65
CA PRO A 509 -4.95 -9.72 3.03
C PRO A 509 -4.40 -10.86 3.90
N THR A 510 -3.47 -10.55 4.82
CA THR A 510 -2.95 -11.55 5.75
C THR A 510 -4.03 -12.06 6.69
N ASN A 511 -5.03 -11.24 7.03
CA ASN A 511 -6.21 -11.61 7.80
C ASN A 511 -7.46 -10.95 7.22
N GLU A 512 -8.02 -11.55 6.18
CA GLU A 512 -9.20 -11.04 5.46
C GLU A 512 -10.46 -10.88 6.36
N PRO A 513 -10.83 -11.85 7.22
CA PRO A 513 -11.95 -11.68 8.15
C PRO A 513 -11.79 -10.48 9.10
N LEU A 514 -10.56 -10.25 9.60
CA LEU A 514 -10.26 -9.08 10.45
C LEU A 514 -10.44 -7.77 9.67
N LEU A 515 -9.90 -7.70 8.46
CA LEU A 515 -9.99 -6.50 7.62
C LEU A 515 -11.45 -6.17 7.27
N ASP A 516 -12.25 -7.19 6.97
CA ASP A 516 -13.67 -7.05 6.64
C ASP A 516 -14.49 -6.58 7.83
N TRP A 517 -14.20 -7.13 9.02
CA TRP A 517 -14.83 -6.67 10.24
C TRP A 517 -14.47 -5.22 10.56
N LEU A 518 -13.19 -4.84 10.48
CA LEU A 518 -12.73 -3.47 10.70
C LEU A 518 -13.40 -2.49 9.72
N ALA A 519 -13.45 -2.84 8.44
CA ALA A 519 -14.08 -2.02 7.40
C ALA A 519 -15.59 -1.83 7.67
N SER A 520 -16.28 -2.92 8.02
CA SER A 520 -17.71 -2.91 8.33
C SER A 520 -18.02 -2.14 9.61
N ASP A 521 -17.19 -2.28 10.65
CA ASP A 521 -17.33 -1.51 11.89
C ASP A 521 -17.07 -0.02 11.66
N PHE A 522 -16.04 0.33 10.89
CA PHE A 522 -15.73 1.71 10.54
C PHE A 522 -16.88 2.39 9.79
N ALA A 523 -17.44 1.72 8.77
CA ALA A 523 -18.59 2.23 8.03
C ALA A 523 -19.85 2.38 8.91
N ARG A 524 -20.19 1.35 9.72
CA ARG A 524 -21.34 1.41 10.65
C ARG A 524 -21.22 2.51 11.69
N ASN A 525 -19.99 2.89 12.04
CA ASN A 525 -19.68 3.93 13.01
C ASN A 525 -19.49 5.30 12.37
N GLY A 526 -20.00 5.51 11.15
CA GLY A 526 -20.00 6.80 10.49
C GLY A 526 -18.60 7.28 10.12
N TYR A 527 -17.68 6.36 9.81
CA TYR A 527 -16.32 6.67 9.35
C TYR A 527 -15.51 7.55 10.33
N ASP A 528 -15.76 7.43 11.64
CA ASP A 528 -15.04 8.15 12.70
C ASP A 528 -13.64 7.54 12.95
N LEU A 529 -12.60 8.29 12.58
CA LEU A 529 -11.21 7.87 12.73
C LEU A 529 -10.78 7.73 14.20
N LYS A 530 -11.20 8.65 15.09
CA LYS A 530 -10.87 8.53 16.52
C LYS A 530 -11.51 7.28 17.12
N LYS A 531 -12.72 6.90 16.70
CA LYS A 531 -13.37 5.65 17.14
C LYS A 531 -12.67 4.40 16.61
N LEU A 532 -12.20 4.41 15.37
CA LEU A 532 -11.36 3.34 14.82
C LEU A 532 -10.06 3.20 15.64
N LEU A 533 -9.38 4.31 15.93
CA LEU A 533 -8.18 4.32 16.77
C LEU A 533 -8.47 3.73 18.17
N ARG A 534 -9.54 4.17 18.84
CA ARG A 534 -9.95 3.58 20.14
C ARG A 534 -10.11 2.06 20.06
N THR A 535 -10.76 1.57 19.01
CA THR A 535 -11.03 0.14 18.83
C THR A 535 -9.73 -0.64 18.68
N ILE A 536 -8.80 -0.15 17.86
CA ILE A 536 -7.49 -0.80 17.66
C ILE A 536 -6.65 -0.74 18.94
N LEU A 537 -6.53 0.42 19.58
CA LEU A 537 -5.63 0.63 20.73
C LEU A 537 -6.09 -0.14 21.99
N ASN A 538 -7.39 -0.39 22.13
CA ASN A 538 -7.93 -1.21 23.22
C ASN A 538 -7.82 -2.72 22.97
N SER A 539 -7.44 -3.17 21.76
CA SER A 539 -7.18 -4.60 21.50
C SER A 539 -5.96 -5.08 22.30
N ARG A 540 -5.93 -6.35 22.67
CA ARG A 540 -4.72 -6.95 23.23
C ARG A 540 -3.62 -7.05 22.18
N LEU A 541 -3.99 -7.26 20.91
CA LEU A 541 -3.06 -7.32 19.79
C LEU A 541 -2.16 -6.07 19.70
N TYR A 542 -2.73 -4.87 19.81
CA TYR A 542 -1.95 -3.63 19.83
C TYR A 542 -1.05 -3.54 21.07
N GLN A 543 -1.46 -4.17 22.18
CA GLN A 543 -0.78 -4.12 23.48
C GLN A 543 0.23 -5.26 23.69
N LEU A 544 0.58 -6.03 22.65
CA LEU A 544 1.60 -7.06 22.76
C LEU A 544 3.00 -6.45 22.90
N SER A 545 3.90 -7.16 23.57
CA SER A 545 5.33 -6.81 23.65
C SER A 545 6.01 -7.00 22.29
N SER A 546 7.12 -6.30 22.07
CA SER A 546 8.00 -6.55 20.92
C SER A 546 8.92 -7.75 21.10
N LEU A 547 9.02 -8.29 22.31
CA LEU A 547 9.83 -9.47 22.61
C LEU A 547 9.13 -10.71 22.05
N PRO A 548 9.80 -11.48 21.17
CA PRO A 548 9.23 -12.70 20.62
C PRO A 548 9.25 -13.85 21.62
N ASN A 549 8.32 -14.78 21.45
CA ASN A 549 8.37 -16.11 22.05
C ASN A 549 8.89 -17.15 21.02
N PRO A 550 9.18 -18.40 21.43
CA PRO A 550 9.71 -19.41 20.52
C PRO A 550 8.82 -19.72 19.31
N THR A 551 7.50 -19.56 19.44
CA THR A 551 6.53 -19.88 18.38
C THR A 551 6.41 -18.77 17.34
N ASN A 552 6.70 -17.52 17.71
CA ASN A 552 6.41 -16.36 16.87
C ASN A 552 7.66 -15.59 16.41
N VAL A 553 8.87 -16.05 16.76
CA VAL A 553 10.13 -15.36 16.40
C VAL A 553 10.24 -15.10 14.89
N ALA A 554 9.78 -16.03 14.06
CA ALA A 554 9.80 -15.95 12.61
C ALA A 554 8.59 -15.21 12.00
N ASP A 555 7.56 -14.88 12.78
CA ASP A 555 6.41 -14.15 12.25
C ASP A 555 6.74 -12.66 12.03
N THR A 556 6.50 -12.22 10.80
CA THR A 556 6.71 -10.85 10.35
C THR A 556 5.47 -10.23 9.69
N THR A 557 4.35 -10.95 9.67
CA THR A 557 3.16 -10.55 8.88
C THR A 557 1.83 -10.68 9.61
N SER A 558 1.75 -11.50 10.67
CA SER A 558 0.49 -11.83 11.34
C SER A 558 0.25 -11.01 12.61
N PHE A 559 1.19 -10.14 13.00
CA PHE A 559 1.06 -9.26 14.16
C PHE A 559 1.00 -10.01 15.50
N SER A 560 1.61 -11.20 15.58
CA SER A 560 1.70 -11.98 16.83
C SER A 560 2.56 -11.34 17.92
N ARG A 561 3.18 -10.19 17.64
CA ARG A 561 3.91 -9.32 18.55
C ARG A 561 3.89 -7.89 18.00
N SER A 562 4.25 -6.92 18.83
CA SER A 562 4.51 -5.57 18.35
C SER A 562 5.79 -5.55 17.50
N TYR A 563 5.73 -5.01 16.29
CA TYR A 563 6.93 -4.80 15.48
C TYR A 563 7.54 -3.45 15.82
N ARG A 564 8.85 -3.42 15.97
CA ARG A 564 9.60 -2.19 16.26
C ARG A 564 9.53 -1.28 15.03
N ARG A 565 9.12 -0.03 15.24
CA ARG A 565 8.93 0.98 14.21
C ARG A 565 9.82 2.17 14.50
N ARG A 566 10.63 2.57 13.52
CA ARG A 566 11.43 3.79 13.65
C ARG A 566 10.51 5.01 13.80
N LEU A 567 10.89 5.96 14.65
CA LEU A 567 10.18 7.23 14.74
C LEU A 567 10.29 8.01 13.42
N PRO A 568 9.19 8.61 12.92
CA PRO A 568 9.25 9.54 11.80
C PRO A 568 10.18 10.72 12.09
N ALA A 569 10.74 11.31 11.02
CA ALA A 569 11.71 12.39 11.12
C ALA A 569 11.25 13.55 12.02
N GLU A 570 10.00 13.98 11.85
CA GLU A 570 9.39 15.09 12.58
C GLU A 570 9.22 14.76 14.06
N VAL A 571 8.76 13.54 14.37
CA VAL A 571 8.60 13.06 15.75
C VAL A 571 9.96 12.95 16.43
N MET A 572 10.97 12.48 15.71
CA MET A 572 12.32 12.35 16.25
C MET A 572 12.96 13.73 16.53
N LEU A 573 12.82 14.68 15.61
CA LEU A 573 13.33 16.05 15.80
C LEU A 573 12.61 16.75 16.95
N ASP A 574 11.28 16.63 17.01
CA ASP A 574 10.49 17.18 18.10
C ASP A 574 10.84 16.52 19.45
N ALA A 575 11.05 15.21 19.50
CA ALA A 575 11.47 14.51 20.71
C ALA A 575 12.84 14.99 21.22
N VAL A 576 13.79 15.22 20.32
CA VAL A 576 15.09 15.82 20.67
C VAL A 576 14.93 17.26 21.17
N ALA A 577 14.11 18.07 20.48
CA ALA A 577 13.85 19.44 20.85
C ALA A 577 13.20 19.55 22.24
N ASP A 578 12.22 18.68 22.53
CA ASP A 578 11.55 18.58 23.83
C ASP A 578 12.54 18.15 24.92
N LEU A 579 13.34 17.12 24.66
CA LEU A 579 14.31 16.58 25.61
C LEU A 579 15.42 17.58 25.95
N THR A 580 15.86 18.38 24.97
CA THR A 580 16.92 19.38 25.18
C THR A 580 16.39 20.72 25.66
N ASN A 581 15.06 20.92 25.63
CA ASN A 581 14.41 22.23 25.78
C ASN A 581 14.99 23.27 24.81
N GLN A 582 15.29 22.83 23.57
CA GLN A 582 15.85 23.66 22.50
C GLN A 582 15.00 23.50 21.24
N PRO A 583 13.89 24.27 21.12
CA PRO A 583 12.99 24.19 19.99
C PRO A 583 13.67 24.53 18.68
N GLU A 584 13.14 23.99 17.59
CA GLU A 584 13.56 24.37 16.25
C GLU A 584 12.93 25.68 15.79
N THR A 585 13.57 26.30 14.80
CA THR A 585 12.98 27.44 14.08
C THR A 585 12.89 27.11 12.61
N PHE A 586 11.67 27.23 12.06
CA PHE A 586 11.39 26.93 10.67
C PHE A 586 11.05 28.22 9.93
N GLN A 587 11.70 28.44 8.79
CA GLN A 587 11.43 29.60 7.96
C GLN A 587 9.96 29.61 7.50
N GLY A 588 9.27 30.73 7.68
CA GLY A 588 7.87 30.88 7.24
C GLY A 588 6.85 30.21 8.17
N LEU A 589 7.26 29.75 9.35
CA LEU A 589 6.37 29.30 10.42
C LEU A 589 6.50 30.20 11.65
N PRO A 590 5.43 30.33 12.48
CA PRO A 590 5.53 31.03 13.75
C PRO A 590 6.63 30.47 14.67
N VAL A 591 7.21 31.32 15.50
CA VAL A 591 8.17 30.89 16.54
C VAL A 591 7.49 29.88 17.48
N GLY A 592 8.21 28.80 17.81
CA GLY A 592 7.67 27.70 18.61
C GLY A 592 6.89 26.65 17.83
N SER A 593 6.81 26.78 16.50
CA SER A 593 6.24 25.72 15.66
C SER A 593 7.07 24.45 15.73
N ARG A 594 6.39 23.31 15.75
CA ARG A 594 6.98 21.98 15.76
C ARG A 594 7.27 21.44 14.37
N ALA A 595 8.13 20.44 14.29
CA ALA A 595 8.43 19.76 13.03
C ALA A 595 7.17 19.09 12.45
N VAL A 596 6.30 18.52 13.28
CA VAL A 596 5.01 17.93 12.83
C VAL A 596 4.02 18.97 12.28
N GLN A 597 4.30 20.27 12.41
CA GLN A 597 3.48 21.35 11.86
C GLN A 597 4.00 21.86 10.51
N GLN A 598 5.05 21.26 9.96
CA GLN A 598 5.53 21.63 8.64
C GLN A 598 4.55 21.24 7.54
N TRP A 599 4.38 22.18 6.60
CA TRP A 599 3.45 22.05 5.47
C TRP A 599 4.15 21.86 4.11
N ASN A 600 5.49 21.90 4.08
CA ASN A 600 6.29 21.84 2.86
C ASN A 600 7.67 21.23 3.07
N HIS A 601 8.08 20.30 2.20
CA HIS A 601 9.40 19.66 2.21
C HIS A 601 10.55 20.62 1.84
N LEU A 602 10.27 21.75 1.16
CA LEU A 602 11.31 22.70 0.77
C LEU A 602 11.89 23.52 1.94
N LEU A 603 11.29 23.43 3.13
CA LEU A 603 11.85 24.04 4.33
C LEU A 603 13.13 23.30 4.71
N LYS A 604 14.30 23.91 4.51
CA LYS A 604 15.59 23.25 4.73
C LYS A 604 15.76 22.80 6.17
N ASN A 605 16.06 21.52 6.38
CA ASN A 605 16.44 20.98 7.69
C ASN A 605 17.19 19.65 7.52
N ASP A 606 18.49 19.66 7.82
CA ASP A 606 19.37 18.51 7.61
C ASP A 606 18.97 17.28 8.45
N PHE A 607 18.38 17.49 9.63
CA PHE A 607 17.90 16.40 10.48
C PHE A 607 16.71 15.68 9.82
N LEU A 608 15.73 16.45 9.33
CA LEU A 608 14.55 15.85 8.69
C LEU A 608 14.91 15.13 7.40
N ASP A 609 15.84 15.68 6.61
CA ASP A 609 16.36 15.06 5.40
C ASP A 609 17.12 13.77 5.73
N ALA A 610 18.01 13.77 6.73
CA ALA A 610 18.73 12.58 7.17
C ALA A 610 17.78 11.46 7.65
N PHE A 611 16.66 11.84 8.28
CA PHE A 611 15.65 10.90 8.79
C PHE A 611 14.58 10.50 7.77
N GLY A 612 14.73 10.89 6.50
CA GLY A 612 13.91 10.43 5.40
C GLY A 612 12.50 11.01 5.40
N ARG A 613 12.35 12.32 5.68
CA ARG A 613 11.06 12.99 5.48
C ARG A 613 10.57 12.79 4.03
N PRO A 614 9.24 12.68 3.80
CA PRO A 614 8.71 12.56 2.45
C PRO A 614 9.03 13.78 1.57
N ASP A 615 9.41 13.50 0.32
CA ASP A 615 9.62 14.52 -0.70
C ASP A 615 8.37 14.60 -1.59
N SER A 616 7.61 15.69 -1.47
CA SER A 616 6.38 15.89 -2.25
C SER A 616 6.65 16.22 -3.72
N SER A 617 7.92 16.28 -4.16
CA SER A 617 8.32 16.35 -5.57
C SER A 617 8.46 14.98 -6.24
N ALA A 618 8.53 13.90 -5.45
CA ALA A 618 8.55 12.53 -5.96
C ALA A 618 7.17 12.10 -6.49
N ASP A 619 7.16 11.10 -7.37
CA ASP A 619 5.91 10.53 -7.87
C ASP A 619 5.12 9.88 -6.72
N CYS A 620 3.87 10.32 -6.56
CA CYS A 620 3.00 9.85 -5.49
C CYS A 620 2.67 8.35 -5.58
N PRO A 621 2.33 7.72 -4.44
CA PRO A 621 2.27 8.26 -3.10
C PRO A 621 3.68 8.35 -2.50
N CYS A 622 3.98 9.51 -1.93
CA CYS A 622 5.20 9.76 -1.17
C CYS A 622 5.06 9.09 0.21
N GLU A 623 5.16 7.76 0.26
CA GLU A 623 5.08 7.02 1.52
C GLU A 623 6.33 7.24 2.38
N ARG A 624 6.13 7.26 3.70
CA ARG A 624 7.21 7.45 4.68
C ARG A 624 8.11 6.21 4.73
N ASP A 625 9.39 6.38 4.45
CA ASP A 625 10.38 5.30 4.64
C ASP A 625 10.67 5.11 6.13
N ARG A 626 10.35 3.92 6.64
CA ARG A 626 10.60 3.54 8.04
C ARG A 626 11.87 2.70 8.22
N ASN A 627 12.61 2.44 7.15
CA ASN A 627 13.87 1.70 7.22
C ASN A 627 14.94 2.52 7.96
N SER A 628 15.86 1.80 8.59
CA SER A 628 17.06 2.38 9.20
C SER A 628 18.13 2.62 8.14
N SER A 629 18.86 3.72 8.25
CA SER A 629 20.02 4.00 7.40
C SER A 629 21.28 4.32 8.22
N VAL A 630 22.44 4.06 7.63
CA VAL A 630 23.74 4.45 8.23
C VAL A 630 23.83 5.97 8.40
N VAL A 631 23.24 6.73 7.46
CA VAL A 631 23.19 8.21 7.51
C VAL A 631 22.49 8.69 8.78
N GLN A 632 21.39 8.05 9.19
CA GLN A 632 20.65 8.40 10.40
C GLN A 632 21.50 8.20 11.66
N SER A 633 22.14 7.03 11.79
CA SER A 633 23.01 6.74 12.93
C SER A 633 24.20 7.70 12.99
N LEU A 634 24.85 7.96 11.85
CA LEU A 634 25.96 8.92 11.79
C LEU A 634 25.52 10.35 12.11
N HIS A 635 24.30 10.74 11.71
CA HIS A 635 23.75 12.05 12.05
C HIS A 635 23.56 12.21 13.57
N LEU A 636 22.96 11.23 14.25
CA LEU A 636 22.78 11.30 15.71
C LEU A 636 24.10 11.34 16.49
N MET A 637 25.13 10.67 15.98
CA MET A 637 26.42 10.64 16.66
C MET A 637 27.23 11.92 16.44
N ASN A 638 27.16 12.51 15.23
CA ASN A 638 28.16 13.50 14.78
C ASN A 638 27.57 14.88 14.39
N SER A 639 26.26 15.08 14.45
CA SER A 639 25.65 16.36 14.05
C SER A 639 26.04 17.48 15.01
N GLU A 640 26.74 18.51 14.50
CA GLU A 640 27.09 19.72 15.27
C GLU A 640 25.84 20.43 15.82
N GLN A 641 24.74 20.45 15.04
CA GLN A 641 23.48 21.05 15.46
C GLN A 641 22.86 20.30 16.64
N LEU A 642 22.90 18.96 16.62
CA LEU A 642 22.42 18.14 17.73
C LEU A 642 23.29 18.33 18.97
N GLN A 643 24.62 18.34 18.81
CA GLN A 643 25.54 18.59 19.92
C GLN A 643 25.34 19.97 20.54
N ALA A 644 25.10 20.99 19.71
CA ALA A 644 24.80 22.35 20.18
C ALA A 644 23.49 22.44 20.97
N LYS A 645 22.48 21.62 20.66
CA LYS A 645 21.25 21.53 21.46
C LYS A 645 21.50 20.87 22.82
N LEU A 646 22.23 19.76 22.83
CA LEU A 646 22.52 19.00 24.05
C LEU A 646 23.35 19.83 25.04
N THR A 647 24.34 20.55 24.54
CA THR A 647 25.32 21.33 25.35
C THR A 647 24.93 22.80 25.56
N ASN A 648 23.69 23.18 25.22
CA ASN A 648 23.26 24.57 25.32
C ASN A 648 23.22 25.02 26.78
N SER A 649 23.79 26.19 27.08
CA SER A 649 23.84 26.75 28.45
C SER A 649 22.47 27.17 29.01
N ALA A 650 21.46 27.30 28.14
CA ALA A 650 20.05 27.50 28.47
C ALA A 650 19.20 26.23 28.23
N GLY A 651 19.83 25.08 27.94
CA GLY A 651 19.15 23.80 27.72
C GLY A 651 18.79 23.07 29.01
N TRP A 652 18.04 21.97 28.86
CA TRP A 652 17.53 21.18 29.98
C TRP A 652 18.65 20.58 30.85
N ALA A 653 19.76 20.14 30.26
CA ALA A 653 20.90 19.61 31.00
C ALA A 653 21.51 20.65 31.96
N ALA A 654 21.65 21.90 31.50
CA ALA A 654 22.15 23.00 32.31
C ALA A 654 21.16 23.41 33.42
N GLU A 655 19.85 23.29 33.16
CA GLU A 655 18.81 23.49 34.17
C GLU A 655 18.87 22.41 35.26
N LEU A 656 18.90 21.14 34.86
CA LEU A 656 18.98 19.99 35.78
C LEU A 656 20.25 20.04 36.64
N ALA A 657 21.40 20.40 36.06
CA ALA A 657 22.66 20.49 36.79
C ALA A 657 22.63 21.51 37.93
N LYS A 658 21.86 22.60 37.76
CA LYS A 658 21.68 23.66 38.75
C LYS A 658 20.62 23.34 39.81
N SER A 659 19.86 22.25 39.65
CA SER A 659 18.82 21.86 40.59
C SER A 659 19.38 21.20 41.85
N ASP A 660 18.62 21.26 42.94
CA ASP A 660 18.95 20.62 44.23
C ASP A 660 18.61 19.12 44.27
N GLN A 661 18.19 18.52 43.16
CA GLN A 661 17.86 17.09 43.08
C GLN A 661 19.12 16.24 43.29
N SER A 662 19.00 15.00 43.78
CA SER A 662 20.17 14.09 43.84
C SER A 662 20.53 13.58 42.45
N ASP A 663 21.76 13.10 42.28
CA ASP A 663 22.20 12.56 41.00
C ASP A 663 21.37 11.32 40.61
N GLU A 664 20.95 10.51 41.58
CA GLU A 664 20.02 9.40 41.36
C GLU A 664 18.67 9.87 40.80
N ALA A 665 18.10 10.93 41.38
CA ALA A 665 16.83 11.49 40.93
C ALA A 665 16.95 12.11 39.52
N LEU A 666 18.09 12.74 39.22
CA LEU A 666 18.38 13.28 37.89
C LEU A 666 18.49 12.18 36.83
N VAL A 667 19.23 11.11 37.12
CA VAL A 667 19.32 9.95 36.23
C VAL A 667 17.94 9.37 35.97
N GLU A 668 17.14 9.16 37.02
CA GLU A 668 15.78 8.65 36.84
C GLU A 668 14.90 9.58 35.99
N ARG A 669 14.94 10.90 36.24
CA ARG A 669 14.19 11.90 35.48
C ARG A 669 14.58 11.91 34.00
N VAL A 670 15.87 11.77 33.68
CA VAL A 670 16.39 11.71 32.31
C VAL A 670 15.91 10.44 31.59
N TYR A 671 15.89 9.29 32.27
CA TYR A 671 15.37 8.04 31.73
C TYR A 671 13.86 8.08 31.50
N LEU A 672 13.09 8.67 32.41
CA LEU A 672 11.66 8.87 32.26
C LEU A 672 11.34 9.79 31.07
N ALA A 673 12.07 10.89 30.90
CA ALA A 673 11.89 11.80 29.77
C ALA A 673 12.25 11.14 28.42
N SER A 674 13.35 10.39 28.38
CA SER A 674 13.88 9.84 27.12
C SER A 674 13.17 8.56 26.70
N LEU A 675 13.01 7.63 27.65
CA LEU A 675 12.58 6.24 27.40
C LEU A 675 11.24 5.88 28.08
N SER A 676 10.66 6.79 28.87
CA SER A 676 9.38 6.56 29.57
C SER A 676 9.39 5.36 30.53
N ARG A 677 10.56 5.05 31.09
CA ARG A 677 10.77 4.04 32.13
C ARG A 677 11.88 4.48 33.07
N SER A 678 11.92 3.93 34.29
CA SER A 678 13.09 4.05 35.16
C SER A 678 14.29 3.27 34.59
N PRO A 679 15.54 3.68 34.92
CA PRO A 679 16.73 2.91 34.57
C PRO A 679 16.71 1.54 35.26
N THR A 680 17.33 0.54 34.64
CA THR A 680 17.65 -0.71 35.34
C THR A 680 18.69 -0.44 36.43
N SER A 681 18.90 -1.39 37.35
CA SER A 681 19.95 -1.26 38.37
C SER A 681 21.33 -1.07 37.74
N GLU A 682 21.64 -1.83 36.69
CA GLU A 682 22.91 -1.74 35.97
C GLU A 682 23.08 -0.38 35.27
N GLU A 683 22.04 0.10 34.59
CA GLU A 683 22.02 1.40 33.93
C GLU A 683 22.20 2.56 34.91
N ARG A 684 21.51 2.50 36.06
CA ARG A 684 21.61 3.50 37.12
C ARG A 684 23.00 3.51 37.73
N ASP A 685 23.54 2.36 38.10
CA ASP A 685 24.84 2.26 38.75
C ASP A 685 25.97 2.73 37.81
N LEU A 686 25.86 2.42 36.52
CA LEU A 686 26.77 2.93 35.48
C LEU A 686 26.71 4.46 35.35
N ALA A 687 25.50 5.03 35.29
CA ALA A 687 25.33 6.47 35.19
C ALA A 687 25.88 7.19 36.44
N LEU A 688 25.59 6.69 37.65
CA LEU A 688 26.09 7.28 38.90
C LEU A 688 27.61 7.16 39.04
N ALA A 689 28.21 6.08 38.55
CA ALA A 689 29.66 5.96 38.47
C ALA A 689 30.26 7.02 37.54
N TYR A 690 29.61 7.28 36.39
CA TYR A 690 30.06 8.29 35.45
C TYR A 690 30.03 9.71 36.04
N PHE A 691 28.96 10.06 36.77
CA PHE A 691 28.83 11.35 37.47
C PHE A 691 29.96 11.63 38.47
N LYS A 692 30.60 10.58 39.00
CA LYS A 692 31.70 10.67 39.97
C LYS A 692 33.10 10.62 39.33
N SER A 693 33.19 10.60 37.99
CA SER A 693 34.47 10.50 37.29
C SER A 693 35.29 11.79 37.38
N ASP A 694 36.61 11.64 37.54
CA ASP A 694 37.52 12.78 37.65
C ASP A 694 37.47 13.68 36.40
N GLY A 695 37.28 14.98 36.61
CA GLY A 695 37.27 15.99 35.55
C GLY A 695 35.93 16.16 34.82
N ILE A 696 34.89 15.39 35.18
CA ILE A 696 33.55 15.54 34.63
C ILE A 696 32.72 16.45 35.52
N THR A 697 32.12 17.48 34.93
CA THR A 697 31.16 18.33 35.64
C THR A 697 29.80 17.66 35.68
N ARG A 698 28.98 18.01 36.68
CA ARG A 698 27.60 17.51 36.77
C ARG A 698 26.78 17.77 35.50
N GLN A 699 26.95 18.93 34.89
CA GLN A 699 26.30 19.26 33.63
C GLN A 699 26.78 18.36 32.49
N ALA A 700 28.10 18.19 32.33
CA ALA A 700 28.67 17.31 31.31
C ALA A 700 28.17 15.85 31.46
N ALA A 701 28.07 15.35 32.69
CA ALA A 701 27.54 14.01 32.94
C ALA A 701 26.07 13.83 32.48
N ILE A 702 25.23 14.87 32.61
CA ILE A 702 23.85 14.86 32.12
C ILE A 702 23.82 14.96 30.59
N GLU A 703 24.65 15.83 30.00
CA GLU A 703 24.77 15.98 28.54
C GLU A 703 25.18 14.66 27.87
N ASP A 704 26.17 13.96 28.43
CA ASP A 704 26.64 12.67 27.91
C ASP A 704 25.62 11.55 28.11
N LEU A 705 24.87 11.57 29.23
CA LEU A 705 23.77 10.64 29.44
C LEU A 705 22.65 10.85 28.42
N LEU A 706 22.25 12.10 28.17
CA LEU A 706 21.26 12.45 27.15
C LEU A 706 21.73 12.03 25.76
N TRP A 707 22.98 12.32 25.41
CA TRP A 707 23.57 11.91 24.14
C TRP A 707 23.51 10.38 23.97
N SER A 708 23.86 9.63 25.01
CA SER A 708 23.85 8.17 25.01
C SER A 708 22.44 7.61 24.82
N LEU A 709 21.44 8.18 25.49
CA LEU A 709 20.05 7.74 25.38
C LEU A 709 19.43 8.09 24.02
N VAL A 710 19.68 9.29 23.48
CA VAL A 710 19.20 9.70 22.14
C VAL A 710 19.76 8.80 21.04
N ASN A 711 20.99 8.32 21.20
CA ASN A 711 21.63 7.37 20.28
C ASN A 711 21.22 5.91 20.49
N SER A 712 20.39 5.62 21.51
CA SER A 712 19.95 4.25 21.80
C SER A 712 18.83 3.77 20.87
N ALA A 713 18.78 2.46 20.62
CA ALA A 713 17.67 1.86 19.87
C ALA A 713 16.31 2.07 20.57
N ALA A 714 16.28 2.10 21.91
CA ALA A 714 15.05 2.32 22.66
C ALA A 714 14.46 3.72 22.45
N PHE A 715 15.30 4.72 22.16
CA PHE A 715 14.85 6.07 21.83
C PHE A 715 14.36 6.16 20.39
N VAL A 716 15.14 5.64 19.44
CA VAL A 716 14.89 5.73 17.99
C VAL A 716 13.68 4.90 17.52
N PHE A 717 13.33 3.82 18.24
CA PHE A 717 12.24 2.92 17.88
C PHE A 717 11.08 3.00 18.87
N ASN A 718 9.87 3.15 18.32
CA ASN A 718 8.63 2.80 19.00
C ASN A 718 8.50 1.27 19.01
N HIS A 719 8.30 0.67 20.18
CA HIS A 719 8.39 -0.78 20.38
C HIS A 719 7.18 -1.35 21.09
#